data_AF-A0A9W8HW72-F1
#
_entry.id   AF-A0A9W8HW72-F1
#
_cell.length_a   1.000
_cell.length_b   1.000
_cell.length_c   1.000
_cell.angle_alpha   90.00
_cell.angle_beta   90.00
_cell.angle_gamma   90.00
#
_symmetry.space_group_name_H-M   'P 1'
#
loop_
_entity.id
_entity.type
_entity.pdbx_description
1 polymer ?
#
loop_
_entity_poly.entity_id
_entity_poly.type
_entity_poly.pdbx_seq_one_letter_code
_entity_poly.pdbx_strand_id
1 'polypeptide(L)'
;MRTTLRFLGGLAASVALCGVLSSVAAAPESPPIRTRLLASFVAPPLALEVIEGVSAHNSSAFFPLLTKLAENNELFEQTEADVYAQLLQWIEKDALLEPFALALLKLELSAHVYAPAVVAQYQLYNSTVVPDIKAARGAEHFDESCHIWAQYKDKQACSIGALNELLDIERFYGTTYVEESRVETTKLAFDHVYPSESTVAPKLVVLYADPRAAGFAEFHSHLAELAENQEVAYIFRYRPWDFDTKESARQLGLSGYGVELALKSTEYKVIDDRDLDVDGDRAAAHPGPRFVNQADGDSVAGLLFDSETEPVVKGLKGKQLPALGIQATQMIIAATDKLSVLRQLSQDLPRYAHLISEIPVNDTLAKDIGSPWRLGRKDEVLINGLTVNEVDLDPFHLLEHIRKESSIIRSLEIAGLTQQQALGLLQSEPAEDDIDNSNTITFDMRERPLEKRAIMWLNDLEKDNRYSEWSSDVNNLLRITSPGMLQRLRANVMQVIFTLDLSSPESWIMIFEDIVANIEHGMPVQFGFVPLIDYANPNSNSEANQMAKFTFYLRRSLKKAEWHSLNKGALITHLRSRHTKPIGFVDSMRAAYETYAKSHKTKDGEDFLGWDDIVGTKAPWLAKRWQSIVEYCSRLDLSPTSVPVGLAFVNGVQLSLVDGYQQQIFREIQIQTWLLSKQLREGEFAAEDNIQEHVYGRLAVGSRNALIYASDEAPLRFLPFGEQLVQKWIDNSIYYLDFSTSAADAGAAGSKDEMKEKLISTWVIGDFGSQRVRSIAAGAILAAKSETRMRVALVHVAHTTEAQPADRAQGEEAEDTPEGYDVDAPQVIYQLVSSQSAFSDASDALAEFVSRFLIDQDKSKASLVDMGAVGKQLGSLSQPDDSRMDEAEQSFAQNRRILSTIGATPAGRDDCHIVVNGRILSPITPAVPFSTDSFVLLARHELLERVNPVHKALSTVAADIDASILPGLVMKATAIVEYGRLLFSGDTILQQRQRTSRVDMARQHPTDTETYLTFGDTSSARLRVQVVLDPLSENAQKWVPILETLLSLPNVSLELWLNPQHKVEVLPVRRFYRYLWPSGLEFDSSGGIADPEVVFSNIPADPLLTLGMDVPTAWLVTAVDSIHDLDNIRLSSLHGQRRDISAIYKLVNILVEGHLVDTNARSPARGLEVQLGTSLEPATSDTIVMANLGYLQLKANPGVWRFGIRPG
;
A
#
# COMPACT_ATOMS: atom_id res chain seq x y z
N MET A 1 100.52 -22.16 -1.15
CA MET A 1 100.14 -22.78 -2.44
C MET A 1 99.48 -24.15 -2.26
N ARG A 2 98.46 -24.23 -1.40
CA ARG A 2 97.60 -25.41 -1.16
C ARG A 2 96.19 -24.94 -0.74
N THR A 3 95.77 -23.80 -1.28
CA THR A 3 94.56 -23.04 -0.89
C THR A 3 93.85 -22.41 -2.10
N THR A 4 94.01 -23.00 -3.30
CA THR A 4 93.33 -22.57 -4.54
C THR A 4 92.74 -23.74 -5.33
N LEU A 5 92.40 -24.86 -4.65
CA LEU A 5 91.81 -26.06 -5.29
C LEU A 5 90.67 -26.69 -4.49
N ARG A 6 90.02 -25.90 -3.62
CA ARG A 6 88.74 -26.26 -2.96
C ARG A 6 87.58 -25.29 -3.27
N PHE A 7 87.78 -24.35 -4.21
CA PHE A 7 86.77 -23.36 -4.61
C PHE A 7 86.12 -23.64 -5.98
N LEU A 8 86.40 -24.79 -6.61
CA LEU A 8 85.84 -25.17 -7.91
C LEU A 8 84.97 -26.45 -7.88
N GLY A 9 84.63 -26.94 -6.69
CA GLY A 9 83.75 -28.11 -6.49
C GLY A 9 82.37 -27.82 -5.89
N GLY A 10 82.02 -26.55 -5.65
CA GLY A 10 80.77 -26.15 -4.99
C GLY A 10 79.82 -25.28 -5.82
N LEU A 11 80.14 -25.01 -7.10
CA LEU A 11 79.39 -24.09 -7.96
C LEU A 11 78.68 -24.78 -9.15
N ALA A 12 78.66 -26.12 -9.17
CA ALA A 12 77.94 -26.92 -10.17
C ALA A 12 76.70 -27.64 -9.61
N ALA A 13 76.35 -27.44 -8.33
CA ALA A 13 75.15 -28.01 -7.70
C ALA A 13 74.07 -26.96 -7.36
N SER A 14 74.28 -25.68 -7.68
CA SER A 14 73.33 -24.59 -7.40
C SER A 14 72.76 -23.93 -8.68
N VAL A 15 73.13 -24.42 -9.86
CA VAL A 15 72.60 -23.95 -11.16
C VAL A 15 71.77 -25.04 -11.87
N ALA A 16 71.64 -26.23 -11.27
CA ALA A 16 70.83 -27.34 -11.77
C ALA A 16 69.54 -27.60 -10.95
N LEU A 17 69.09 -26.61 -10.16
CA LEU A 17 67.78 -26.62 -9.49
C LEU A 17 66.91 -25.37 -9.81
N CYS A 18 67.28 -24.60 -10.85
CA CYS A 18 66.47 -23.50 -11.40
C CYS A 18 66.15 -23.68 -12.89
N GLY A 19 66.14 -24.92 -13.38
CA GLY A 19 66.01 -25.25 -14.80
C GLY A 19 64.95 -26.30 -15.12
N VAL A 20 63.86 -26.37 -14.35
CA VAL A 20 62.61 -27.06 -14.75
C VAL A 20 61.44 -26.35 -14.04
N LEU A 21 61.21 -25.08 -14.38
CA LEU A 21 59.84 -24.58 -14.44
C LEU A 21 59.55 -24.52 -15.92
N SER A 22 59.03 -25.65 -16.41
CA SER A 22 58.25 -25.70 -17.63
C SER A 22 57.37 -24.46 -17.66
N SER A 23 57.59 -23.61 -18.65
CA SER A 23 56.55 -22.77 -19.21
C SER A 23 55.39 -23.70 -19.58
N VAL A 24 54.53 -24.00 -18.60
CA VAL A 24 53.14 -24.28 -18.90
C VAL A 24 52.69 -22.99 -19.56
N ALA A 25 52.62 -23.02 -20.88
CA ALA A 25 51.87 -22.03 -21.60
C ALA A 25 50.45 -22.15 -21.04
N ALA A 26 50.12 -21.32 -20.05
CA ALA A 26 48.74 -21.08 -19.72
C ALA A 26 48.07 -20.71 -21.04
N ALA A 27 46.97 -21.39 -21.35
CA ALA A 27 46.13 -21.03 -22.47
C ALA A 27 45.89 -19.51 -22.43
N PRO A 28 45.78 -18.82 -23.57
CA PRO A 28 45.56 -17.39 -23.57
C PRO A 28 44.19 -17.10 -22.96
N GLU A 29 44.14 -16.85 -21.65
CA GLU A 29 42.95 -16.32 -20.96
C GLU A 29 42.58 -15.01 -21.66
N SER A 30 41.32 -14.90 -22.09
CA SER A 30 40.83 -13.66 -22.66
C SER A 30 40.83 -12.59 -21.57
N PRO A 31 41.18 -11.33 -21.90
CA PRO A 31 41.26 -10.29 -20.90
C PRO A 31 39.92 -10.05 -20.21
N PRO A 32 39.90 -9.90 -18.88
CA PRO A 32 38.67 -9.65 -18.15
C PRO A 32 38.14 -8.24 -18.41
N ILE A 33 36.83 -8.11 -18.39
CA ILE A 33 36.12 -6.82 -18.39
C ILE A 33 35.58 -6.59 -16.99
N ARG A 34 35.92 -5.44 -16.40
CA ARG A 34 35.56 -5.06 -15.04
C ARG A 34 34.72 -3.80 -15.02
N THR A 35 33.65 -3.80 -14.25
CA THR A 35 32.72 -2.67 -14.16
C THR A 35 32.27 -2.40 -12.73
N ARG A 36 32.31 -1.13 -12.34
CA ARG A 36 31.87 -0.65 -11.02
C ARG A 36 30.85 0.48 -11.16
N LEU A 37 29.95 0.58 -10.20
CA LEU A 37 29.01 1.69 -10.08
C LEU A 37 29.21 2.40 -8.74
N LEU A 38 29.45 3.72 -8.80
CA LEU A 38 29.67 4.55 -7.62
C LEU A 38 28.51 5.53 -7.42
N ALA A 39 28.21 5.87 -6.17
CA ALA A 39 27.23 6.89 -5.82
C ALA A 39 27.72 8.32 -6.11
N SER A 40 26.79 9.27 -6.20
CA SER A 40 27.11 10.71 -6.30
C SER A 40 27.64 11.31 -4.99
N PHE A 41 27.31 10.67 -3.87
CA PHE A 41 27.62 11.11 -2.51
C PHE A 41 28.73 10.27 -1.85
N VAL A 42 29.32 10.81 -0.78
CA VAL A 42 30.35 10.15 0.03
C VAL A 42 29.70 9.07 0.89
N ALA A 43 30.37 7.93 1.06
CA ALA A 43 29.89 6.85 1.91
C ALA A 43 29.69 7.34 3.35
N PRO A 44 28.49 7.18 3.95
CA PRO A 44 28.32 7.39 5.37
C PRO A 44 29.05 6.29 6.15
N PRO A 45 29.42 6.55 7.41
CA PRO A 45 29.93 5.49 8.27
C PRO A 45 28.99 4.32 8.48
N LEU A 46 29.57 3.13 8.44
CA LEU A 46 28.86 1.87 8.60
C LEU A 46 28.07 1.80 9.92
N ALA A 47 28.59 2.37 11.02
CA ALA A 47 27.88 2.36 12.30
C ALA A 47 26.52 3.07 12.23
N LEU A 48 26.44 4.23 11.54
CA LEU A 48 25.18 4.96 11.39
C LEU A 48 24.21 4.22 10.47
N GLU A 49 24.74 3.64 9.39
CA GLU A 49 23.96 2.81 8.47
C GLU A 49 23.33 1.60 9.16
N VAL A 50 24.08 0.91 10.02
CA VAL A 50 23.59 -0.24 10.80
C VAL A 50 22.51 0.17 11.78
N ILE A 51 22.65 1.29 12.49
CA ILE A 51 21.61 1.76 13.44
C ILE A 51 20.30 2.05 12.71
N GLU A 52 20.38 2.78 11.60
CA GLU A 52 19.19 3.08 10.79
C GLU A 52 18.56 1.79 10.25
N GLY A 53 19.37 0.82 9.83
CA GLY A 53 18.87 -0.48 9.39
C GLY A 53 18.19 -1.30 10.49
N VAL A 54 18.75 -1.32 11.70
CA VAL A 54 18.11 -1.98 12.86
C VAL A 54 16.77 -1.31 13.19
N SER A 55 16.73 0.01 13.15
CA SER A 55 15.52 0.79 13.45
C SER A 55 14.39 0.55 12.44
N ALA A 56 14.72 0.23 11.19
CA ALA A 56 13.74 -0.08 10.15
C ALA A 56 13.01 -1.42 10.39
N HIS A 57 13.63 -2.37 11.09
CA HIS A 57 12.98 -3.62 11.53
C HIS A 57 12.34 -3.49 12.92
N ASN A 58 12.93 -2.68 13.80
CA ASN A 58 12.44 -2.42 15.15
C ASN A 58 12.75 -0.99 15.58
N SER A 59 11.76 -0.09 15.46
CA SER A 59 11.92 1.34 15.78
C SER A 59 12.35 1.60 17.23
N SER A 60 11.93 0.74 18.18
CA SER A 60 12.29 0.86 19.59
C SER A 60 13.77 0.57 19.89
N ALA A 61 14.48 -0.08 18.96
CA ALA A 61 15.88 -0.46 19.14
C ALA A 61 16.89 0.67 18.83
N PHE A 62 16.43 1.78 18.24
CA PHE A 62 17.31 2.91 17.85
C PHE A 62 18.06 3.52 19.04
N PHE A 63 17.33 3.97 20.07
CA PHE A 63 17.92 4.65 21.23
C PHE A 63 18.79 3.72 22.09
N PRO A 64 18.40 2.47 22.41
CA PRO A 64 19.26 1.53 23.13
C PRO A 64 20.62 1.31 22.45
N LEU A 65 20.63 1.20 21.11
CA LEU A 65 21.87 1.05 20.35
C LEU A 65 22.69 2.34 20.32
N LEU A 66 22.02 3.49 20.23
CA LEU A 66 22.66 4.81 20.32
C LEU A 66 23.34 5.03 21.69
N THR A 67 22.70 4.63 22.79
CA THR A 67 23.29 4.70 24.13
C THR A 67 24.57 3.87 24.22
N LYS A 68 24.56 2.64 23.69
CA LYS A 68 25.77 1.80 23.65
C LYS A 68 26.91 2.39 22.83
N LEU A 69 26.59 3.07 21.73
CA LEU A 69 27.57 3.76 20.92
C LEU A 69 28.15 4.98 21.65
N ALA A 70 27.32 5.70 22.39
CA ALA A 70 27.76 6.81 23.22
C ALA A 70 28.74 6.36 24.33
N GLU A 71 28.53 5.17 24.90
CA GLU A 71 29.39 4.59 25.94
C GLU A 71 30.72 4.04 25.39
N ASN A 72 30.78 3.63 24.12
CA ASN A 72 31.92 2.94 23.51
C ASN A 72 32.54 3.73 22.35
N ASN A 73 33.02 4.95 22.61
CA ASN A 73 33.60 5.83 21.58
C ASN A 73 34.87 5.24 20.91
N GLU A 74 35.60 4.36 21.59
CA GLU A 74 36.78 3.66 21.05
C GLU A 74 36.45 2.77 19.82
N LEU A 75 35.18 2.45 19.60
CA LEU A 75 34.72 1.67 18.43
C LEU A 75 35.04 2.38 17.11
N PHE A 76 34.92 3.71 17.07
CA PHE A 76 35.11 4.50 15.85
C PHE A 76 36.58 4.60 15.39
N GLU A 77 37.52 4.15 16.22
CA GLU A 77 38.96 4.09 15.88
C GLU A 77 39.38 2.74 15.27
N GLN A 78 38.48 1.75 15.25
CA GLN A 78 38.75 0.39 14.75
C GLN A 78 38.46 0.25 13.24
N THR A 79 38.79 -0.92 12.67
CA THR A 79 38.50 -1.20 11.26
C THR A 79 37.00 -1.42 11.04
N GLU A 80 36.48 -1.12 9.84
CA GLU A 80 35.05 -1.27 9.54
C GLU A 80 34.55 -2.71 9.75
N ALA A 81 35.39 -3.70 9.45
CA ALA A 81 35.10 -5.11 9.72
C ALA A 81 34.93 -5.41 11.23
N ASP A 82 35.78 -4.85 12.07
CA ASP A 82 35.69 -5.02 13.54
C ASP A 82 34.46 -4.32 14.11
N VAL A 83 34.15 -3.11 13.60
CA VAL A 83 32.95 -2.35 13.96
C VAL A 83 31.70 -3.15 13.62
N TYR A 84 31.63 -3.70 12.40
CA TYR A 84 30.51 -4.52 11.95
C TYR A 84 30.32 -5.76 12.84
N ALA A 85 31.39 -6.49 13.14
CA ALA A 85 31.32 -7.69 13.97
C ALA A 85 30.83 -7.38 15.41
N GLN A 86 31.28 -6.27 16.01
CA GLN A 86 30.84 -5.87 17.34
C GLN A 86 29.37 -5.43 17.38
N LEU A 87 28.92 -4.69 16.37
CA LEU A 87 27.51 -4.27 16.26
C LEU A 87 26.58 -5.48 16.14
N LEU A 88 26.92 -6.46 15.29
CA LEU A 88 26.15 -7.70 15.18
C LEU A 88 26.09 -8.45 16.52
N GLN A 89 27.20 -8.50 17.25
CA GLN A 89 27.24 -9.15 18.56
C GLN A 89 26.33 -8.45 19.58
N TRP A 90 26.25 -7.11 19.57
CA TRP A 90 25.35 -6.36 20.45
C TRP A 90 23.89 -6.62 20.12
N ILE A 91 23.55 -6.65 18.82
CA ILE A 91 22.19 -6.91 18.33
C ILE A 91 21.72 -8.31 18.76
N GLU A 92 22.58 -9.33 18.62
CA GLU A 92 22.28 -10.70 19.04
C GLU A 92 22.17 -10.85 20.56
N LYS A 93 23.08 -10.24 21.33
CA LYS A 93 23.12 -10.35 22.79
C LYS A 93 21.91 -9.71 23.48
N ASP A 94 21.47 -8.57 22.97
CA ASP A 94 20.33 -7.84 23.53
C ASP A 94 18.98 -8.28 22.93
N ALA A 95 19.00 -9.24 22.00
CA ALA A 95 17.82 -9.71 21.27
C ALA A 95 17.02 -8.56 20.61
N LEU A 96 17.73 -7.56 20.06
CA LEU A 96 17.09 -6.41 19.41
C LEU A 96 16.35 -6.82 18.13
N LEU A 97 16.85 -7.85 17.44
CA LEU A 97 16.30 -8.42 16.21
C LEU A 97 16.16 -9.95 16.29
N GLU A 98 15.14 -10.48 15.61
CA GLU A 98 14.96 -11.92 15.37
C GLU A 98 16.02 -12.45 14.37
N PRO A 99 16.42 -13.74 14.42
CA PRO A 99 17.37 -14.31 13.46
C PRO A 99 17.06 -14.07 11.99
N PHE A 100 15.78 -14.14 11.57
CA PHE A 100 15.38 -13.84 10.19
C PHE A 100 15.59 -12.37 9.85
N ALA A 101 15.17 -11.45 10.72
CA ALA A 101 15.36 -10.01 10.55
C ALA A 101 16.85 -9.63 10.53
N LEU A 102 17.68 -10.31 11.32
CA LEU A 102 19.13 -10.13 11.31
C LEU A 102 19.76 -10.59 9.98
N ALA A 103 19.33 -11.73 9.44
CA ALA A 103 19.80 -12.19 8.13
C ALA A 103 19.38 -11.25 7.01
N LEU A 104 18.14 -10.75 7.06
CA LEU A 104 17.63 -9.75 6.12
C LEU A 104 18.39 -8.43 6.22
N LEU A 105 18.72 -7.97 7.43
CA LEU A 105 19.55 -6.78 7.65
C LEU A 105 20.92 -6.91 6.98
N LYS A 106 21.58 -8.07 7.07
CA LYS A 106 22.89 -8.30 6.41
C LYS A 106 22.80 -8.13 4.89
N LEU A 107 21.69 -8.57 4.31
CA LEU A 107 21.41 -8.44 2.88
C LEU A 107 21.03 -7.00 2.48
N GLU A 108 20.33 -6.26 3.35
CA GLU A 108 20.03 -4.84 3.12
C GLU A 108 21.29 -3.96 3.20
N LEU A 109 22.20 -4.28 4.12
CA LEU A 109 23.49 -3.61 4.25
C LEU A 109 24.39 -3.85 3.04
N SER A 110 24.34 -5.05 2.43
CA SER A 110 25.10 -5.34 1.21
C SER A 110 24.65 -4.53 -0.01
N ALA A 111 23.39 -4.09 -0.02
CA ALA A 111 22.80 -3.20 -1.01
C ALA A 111 22.88 -1.71 -0.63
N HIS A 112 23.44 -1.40 0.54
CA HIS A 112 23.50 -0.05 1.10
C HIS A 112 22.16 0.70 1.15
N VAL A 113 21.08 0.00 1.50
CA VAL A 113 19.70 0.54 1.50
C VAL A 113 19.55 1.76 2.43
N TYR A 114 20.29 1.79 3.54
CA TYR A 114 20.12 2.81 4.58
C TYR A 114 21.13 3.97 4.49
N ALA A 115 22.17 3.84 3.68
CA ALA A 115 23.12 4.93 3.44
C ALA A 115 22.45 6.24 2.95
N PRO A 116 21.47 6.20 2.02
CA PRO A 116 20.71 7.38 1.61
C PRO A 116 20.00 8.11 2.77
N ALA A 117 19.52 7.40 3.80
CA ALA A 117 18.82 8.02 4.93
C ALA A 117 19.76 8.92 5.75
N VAL A 118 20.98 8.44 6.02
CA VAL A 118 22.02 9.22 6.73
C VAL A 118 22.43 10.44 5.90
N VAL A 119 22.65 10.24 4.59
CA VAL A 119 23.02 11.32 3.66
C VAL A 119 21.92 12.37 3.53
N ALA A 120 20.65 11.95 3.60
CA ALA A 120 19.52 12.88 3.59
C ALA A 120 19.52 13.81 4.82
N GLN A 121 19.90 13.29 5.99
CA GLN A 121 20.06 14.11 7.20
C GLN A 121 21.21 15.11 7.08
N TYR A 122 22.33 14.71 6.46
CA TYR A 122 23.44 15.63 6.17
C TYR A 122 23.04 16.75 5.21
N GLN A 123 22.26 16.42 4.17
CA GLN A 123 21.71 17.41 3.26
C GLN A 123 20.73 18.34 3.98
N LEU A 124 19.86 17.82 4.85
CA LEU A 124 18.90 18.62 5.62
C LEU A 124 19.65 19.64 6.50
N TYR A 125 20.67 19.18 7.22
CA TYR A 125 21.48 20.02 8.11
C TYR A 125 22.09 21.21 7.34
N ASN A 126 22.75 20.92 6.22
CA ASN A 126 23.48 21.92 5.44
C ASN A 126 22.57 22.87 4.64
N SER A 127 21.49 22.34 4.05
CA SER A 127 20.67 23.08 3.06
C SER A 127 19.42 23.74 3.64
N THR A 128 18.98 23.31 4.82
CA THR A 128 17.69 23.72 5.40
C THR A 128 17.86 24.20 6.85
N VAL A 129 18.39 23.39 7.76
CA VAL A 129 18.46 23.73 9.20
C VAL A 129 19.33 24.95 9.46
N VAL A 130 20.59 24.92 9.01
CA VAL A 130 21.52 26.04 9.23
C VAL A 130 21.05 27.32 8.51
N PRO A 131 20.64 27.28 7.23
CA PRO A 131 20.09 28.46 6.55
C PRO A 131 18.82 29.04 7.20
N ASP A 132 17.87 28.21 7.62
CA ASP A 132 16.60 28.68 8.21
C ASP A 132 16.82 29.37 9.56
N ILE A 133 17.71 28.83 10.40
CA ILE A 133 18.08 29.46 11.70
C ILE A 133 18.80 30.79 11.46
N LYS A 134 19.77 30.82 10.54
CA LYS A 134 20.49 32.05 10.17
C LYS A 134 19.56 33.11 9.57
N ALA A 135 18.56 32.72 8.78
CA ALA A 135 17.56 33.62 8.22
C ALA A 135 16.59 34.15 9.29
N ALA A 136 16.20 33.32 10.26
CA ALA A 136 15.25 33.70 11.30
C ALA A 136 15.81 34.71 12.29
N ARG A 137 17.06 34.48 12.79
CA ARG A 137 17.69 35.28 13.87
C ARG A 137 18.92 36.08 13.45
N GLY A 138 19.38 35.96 12.21
CA GLY A 138 20.62 36.57 11.73
C GLY A 138 21.84 35.70 12.00
N ALA A 139 22.85 35.80 11.14
CA ALA A 139 24.04 34.93 11.17
C ALA A 139 24.87 35.02 12.46
N GLU A 140 24.77 36.12 13.21
CA GLU A 140 25.49 36.34 14.47
C GLU A 140 24.96 35.51 15.65
N HIS A 141 23.73 34.98 15.54
CA HIS A 141 23.06 34.21 16.60
C HIS A 141 23.18 32.68 16.41
N PHE A 142 23.94 32.23 15.41
CA PHE A 142 24.23 30.83 15.18
C PHE A 142 25.74 30.60 15.37
N ASP A 143 26.10 29.75 16.34
CA ASP A 143 27.48 29.42 16.62
C ASP A 143 27.91 28.19 15.81
N GLU A 144 28.76 28.42 14.80
CA GLU A 144 29.32 27.36 13.95
C GLU A 144 30.39 26.51 14.65
N SER A 145 31.01 27.02 15.72
CA SER A 145 32.04 26.29 16.48
C SER A 145 31.45 25.17 17.34
N CYS A 146 30.13 25.12 17.44
CA CYS A 146 29.39 24.19 18.25
C CYS A 146 29.18 22.85 17.52
N HIS A 147 30.01 21.86 17.84
CA HIS A 147 29.96 20.53 17.22
C HIS A 147 28.75 19.68 17.67
N ILE A 148 28.23 19.93 18.87
CA ILE A 148 27.04 19.29 19.45
C ILE A 148 26.10 20.40 19.92
N TRP A 149 24.84 20.38 19.50
CA TRP A 149 23.86 21.36 19.98
C TRP A 149 22.42 20.84 19.90
N ALA A 150 21.61 21.32 20.83
CA ALA A 150 20.17 21.08 20.85
C ALA A 150 19.42 22.27 20.24
N GLN A 151 18.43 21.97 19.41
CA GLN A 151 17.47 22.92 18.87
C GLN A 151 16.19 22.87 19.68
N TYR A 152 15.74 24.04 20.13
CA TYR A 152 14.40 24.24 20.65
C TYR A 152 13.79 25.45 19.92
N LYS A 153 12.73 25.21 19.14
CA LYS A 153 12.14 26.20 18.22
C LYS A 153 13.21 26.75 17.25
N ASP A 154 13.42 28.06 17.25
CA ASP A 154 14.40 28.77 16.42
C ASP A 154 15.72 29.08 17.16
N LYS A 155 15.95 28.48 18.34
CA LYS A 155 17.14 28.71 19.19
C LYS A 155 18.08 27.50 19.22
N GLN A 156 19.38 27.80 19.26
CA GLN A 156 20.48 26.85 19.43
C GLN A 156 20.97 26.85 20.88
N ALA A 157 21.12 25.68 21.49
CA ALA A 157 21.74 25.49 22.80
C ALA A 157 22.99 24.61 22.70
N CYS A 158 24.15 25.19 22.98
CA CYS A 158 25.47 24.55 22.90
C CYS A 158 25.96 23.89 24.19
N SER A 159 25.24 24.09 25.31
CA SER A 159 25.53 23.44 26.59
C SER A 159 24.23 22.98 27.24
N ILE A 160 24.33 21.96 28.11
CA ILE A 160 23.20 21.47 28.90
C ILE A 160 22.59 22.61 29.76
N GLY A 161 23.44 23.47 30.32
CA GLY A 161 22.99 24.65 31.07
C GLY A 161 22.15 25.61 30.22
N ALA A 162 22.61 25.95 29.02
CA ALA A 162 21.87 26.81 28.10
C ALA A 162 20.54 26.19 27.65
N LEU A 163 20.49 24.87 27.46
CA LEU A 163 19.25 24.17 27.12
C LEU A 163 18.22 24.25 28.27
N ASN A 164 18.64 23.99 29.51
CA ASN A 164 17.75 24.06 30.66
C ASN A 164 17.21 25.48 30.87
N GLU A 165 18.05 26.51 30.68
CA GLU A 165 17.60 27.91 30.71
C GLU A 165 16.49 28.19 29.69
N LEU A 166 16.63 27.68 28.44
CA LEU A 166 15.60 27.82 27.41
C LEU A 166 14.30 27.13 27.76
N LEU A 167 14.36 25.95 28.37
CA LEU A 167 13.19 25.18 28.79
C LEU A 167 12.49 25.82 30.00
N ASP A 168 13.24 26.41 30.93
CA ASP A 168 12.74 27.02 32.17
C ASP A 168 12.14 28.42 31.96
N ILE A 169 12.66 29.24 31.04
CA ILE A 169 12.07 30.55 30.70
C ILE A 169 10.59 30.40 30.32
N GLU A 170 10.27 29.38 29.54
CA GLU A 170 8.90 29.12 29.10
C GLU A 170 8.03 28.50 30.21
N ARG A 171 8.63 27.78 31.17
CA ARG A 171 7.92 27.30 32.37
C ARG A 171 7.51 28.45 33.29
N PHE A 172 8.37 29.48 33.43
CA PHE A 172 8.15 30.57 34.38
C PHE A 172 7.29 31.73 33.84
N TYR A 173 7.35 32.03 32.54
CA TYR A 173 6.68 33.22 31.96
C TYR A 173 5.45 32.90 31.08
N GLY A 174 5.14 31.63 30.81
CA GLY A 174 4.01 31.22 29.95
C GLY A 174 4.17 31.62 28.48
N THR A 175 3.20 31.26 27.64
CA THR A 175 3.20 31.53 26.17
C THR A 175 3.07 33.01 25.81
N THR A 176 2.78 33.89 26.77
CA THR A 176 2.53 35.32 26.56
C THR A 176 3.81 36.16 26.39
N TYR A 177 4.99 35.60 26.71
CA TYR A 177 6.29 36.28 26.62
C TYR A 177 7.26 35.66 25.61
N VAL A 178 6.84 34.62 24.88
CA VAL A 178 7.69 33.98 23.87
C VAL A 178 7.48 34.72 22.54
N GLU A 179 8.53 35.36 22.01
CA GLU A 179 8.54 35.86 20.63
C GLU A 179 7.99 34.78 19.69
N GLU A 180 7.05 35.12 18.80
CA GLU A 180 6.54 34.19 17.78
C GLU A 180 7.73 33.56 17.04
N SER A 181 7.91 32.24 17.20
CA SER A 181 8.99 31.53 16.52
C SER A 181 8.73 31.57 15.02
N ARG A 182 9.72 32.00 14.25
CA ARG A 182 9.64 32.00 12.78
C ARG A 182 9.91 30.61 12.17
N VAL A 183 10.47 29.70 12.97
CA VAL A 183 10.79 28.32 12.58
C VAL A 183 10.31 27.39 13.69
N GLU A 184 9.38 26.50 13.38
CA GLU A 184 8.96 25.44 14.30
C GLU A 184 9.78 24.17 14.06
N THR A 185 10.12 23.48 15.14
CA THR A 185 10.70 22.14 15.07
C THR A 185 9.60 21.16 14.67
N THR A 186 9.67 20.60 13.46
CA THR A 186 8.73 19.59 12.98
C THR A 186 9.38 18.20 12.93
N LYS A 187 8.60 17.18 13.28
CA LYS A 187 8.96 15.77 13.07
C LYS A 187 8.95 15.44 11.57
N LEU A 188 10.02 14.82 11.08
CA LEU A 188 10.19 14.32 9.71
C LEU A 188 10.01 12.80 9.66
N ALA A 189 9.89 12.25 8.45
CA ALA A 189 9.59 10.82 8.24
C ALA A 189 10.69 9.88 8.76
N PHE A 190 11.95 10.29 8.69
CA PHE A 190 13.10 9.51 9.18
C PHE A 190 13.46 9.81 10.65
N ASP A 191 12.72 10.70 11.34
CA ASP A 191 13.05 11.06 12.72
C ASP A 191 12.61 9.96 13.70
N HIS A 192 13.54 9.55 14.55
CA HIS A 192 13.27 8.70 15.72
C HIS A 192 12.97 9.58 16.94
N VAL A 193 11.85 9.30 17.62
CA VAL A 193 11.40 10.06 18.80
C VAL A 193 11.58 9.23 20.06
N TYR A 194 12.06 9.86 21.13
CA TYR A 194 12.22 9.27 22.46
C TYR A 194 11.45 10.08 23.53
N PRO A 195 10.67 9.41 24.42
CA PRO A 195 10.28 8.00 24.29
C PRO A 195 9.41 7.81 23.04
N SER A 196 9.53 6.66 22.38
CA SER A 196 8.81 6.36 21.14
C SER A 196 7.28 6.36 21.28
N GLU A 197 6.80 6.42 22.52
CA GLU A 197 5.39 6.34 22.94
C GLU A 197 4.77 7.70 23.33
N SER A 198 5.49 8.82 23.19
CA SER A 198 4.96 10.13 23.57
C SER A 198 4.09 10.75 22.47
N THR A 199 2.78 10.85 22.74
CA THR A 199 1.77 11.43 21.82
C THR A 199 0.97 12.60 22.41
N VAL A 200 1.20 12.93 23.68
CA VAL A 200 0.98 14.30 24.15
C VAL A 200 2.10 15.14 23.53
N ALA A 201 1.90 16.44 23.28
CA ALA A 201 2.98 17.29 22.79
C ALA A 201 3.77 17.87 23.97
N PRO A 202 4.81 17.19 24.53
CA PRO A 202 5.81 17.88 25.29
C PRO A 202 6.62 18.77 24.34
N LYS A 203 7.45 19.62 24.92
CA LYS A 203 8.38 20.48 24.16
C LYS A 203 9.28 19.60 23.29
N LEU A 204 9.21 19.76 21.96
CA LEU A 204 10.06 18.99 21.04
C LEU A 204 11.48 19.57 21.01
N VAL A 205 12.47 18.73 21.30
CA VAL A 205 13.89 19.09 21.31
C VAL A 205 14.64 18.18 20.34
N VAL A 206 15.41 18.78 19.43
CA VAL A 206 16.19 18.06 18.41
C VAL A 206 17.68 18.22 18.71
N LEU A 207 18.41 17.14 18.94
CA LEU A 207 19.87 17.14 19.10
C LEU A 207 20.54 16.90 17.74
N TYR A 208 21.43 17.82 17.35
CA TYR A 208 22.34 17.62 16.22
C TYR A 208 23.73 17.32 16.77
N ALA A 209 24.24 16.12 16.50
CA ALA A 209 25.58 15.73 16.96
C ALA A 209 26.26 14.74 16.00
N ASP A 210 27.60 14.68 16.11
CA ASP A 210 28.41 13.53 15.69
C ASP A 210 28.60 12.63 16.91
N PRO A 211 28.22 11.32 16.86
CA PRO A 211 28.42 10.40 17.98
C PRO A 211 29.86 10.28 18.50
N ARG A 212 30.87 10.64 17.69
CA ARG A 212 32.29 10.64 18.09
C ARG A 212 32.68 11.80 18.99
N ALA A 213 31.90 12.89 18.95
CA ALA A 213 32.29 14.14 19.59
C ALA A 213 32.27 14.01 21.12
N ALA A 214 33.32 14.55 21.76
CA ALA A 214 33.42 14.56 23.21
C ALA A 214 32.25 15.34 23.83
N GLY A 215 31.52 14.71 24.76
CA GLY A 215 30.32 15.27 25.40
C GLY A 215 28.99 14.78 24.82
N PHE A 216 28.98 14.00 23.73
CA PHE A 216 27.74 13.44 23.18
C PHE A 216 26.99 12.56 24.20
N ALA A 217 27.72 11.70 24.92
CA ALA A 217 27.14 10.84 25.95
C ALA A 217 26.42 11.64 27.06
N GLU A 218 27.01 12.74 27.52
CA GLU A 218 26.42 13.59 28.56
C GLU A 218 25.12 14.28 28.08
N PHE A 219 25.13 14.81 26.85
CA PHE A 219 23.94 15.41 26.24
C PHE A 219 22.83 14.38 26.00
N HIS A 220 23.19 13.20 25.51
CA HIS A 220 22.25 12.13 25.23
C HIS A 220 21.57 11.62 26.50
N SER A 221 22.34 11.35 27.56
CA SER A 221 21.79 10.91 28.86
C SER A 221 20.87 11.96 29.47
N HIS A 222 21.27 13.23 29.48
CA HIS A 222 20.42 14.32 30.02
C HIS A 222 19.09 14.45 29.27
N LEU A 223 19.11 14.41 27.94
CA LEU A 223 17.87 14.47 27.14
C LEU A 223 17.01 13.22 27.29
N ALA A 224 17.62 12.04 27.44
CA ALA A 224 16.90 10.80 27.73
C ALA A 224 16.17 10.88 29.08
N GLU A 225 16.84 11.36 30.14
CA GLU A 225 16.23 11.56 31.46
C GLU A 225 15.05 12.55 31.42
N LEU A 226 15.21 13.68 30.73
CA LEU A 226 14.12 14.66 30.56
C LEU A 226 12.91 14.06 29.80
N ALA A 227 13.18 13.20 28.83
CA ALA A 227 12.15 12.54 28.03
C ALA A 227 11.43 11.42 28.81
N GLU A 228 12.15 10.65 29.63
CA GLU A 228 11.58 9.67 30.56
C GLU A 228 10.65 10.32 31.59
N ASN A 229 11.01 11.52 32.06
CA ASN A 229 10.18 12.35 32.93
C ASN A 229 8.99 13.02 32.21
N GLN A 230 8.80 12.76 30.91
CA GLN A 230 7.74 13.31 30.06
C GLN A 230 7.75 14.83 29.91
N GLU A 231 8.92 15.47 30.10
CA GLU A 231 9.04 16.93 29.99
C GLU A 231 9.30 17.40 28.56
N VAL A 232 10.02 16.59 27.77
CA VAL A 232 10.40 16.86 26.38
C VAL A 232 10.20 15.63 25.51
N ALA A 233 10.00 15.85 24.20
CA ALA A 233 10.17 14.80 23.20
C ALA A 233 11.55 14.98 22.57
N TYR A 234 12.37 13.93 22.59
CA TYR A 234 13.76 13.97 22.14
C TYR A 234 13.88 13.35 20.74
N ILE A 235 14.44 14.10 19.79
CA ILE A 235 14.83 13.61 18.46
C ILE A 235 16.35 13.74 18.33
N PHE A 236 16.98 12.71 17.75
CA PHE A 236 18.38 12.75 17.37
C PHE A 236 18.53 12.87 15.84
N ARG A 237 19.32 13.84 15.36
CA ARG A 237 19.66 14.02 13.96
C ARG A 237 21.17 14.08 13.76
N TYR A 238 21.66 13.52 12.66
CA TYR A 238 23.09 13.48 12.39
C TYR A 238 23.63 14.83 11.91
N ARG A 239 24.77 15.24 12.47
CA ARG A 239 25.60 16.32 11.91
C ARG A 239 26.62 15.69 10.94
N PRO A 240 26.85 16.29 9.75
CA PRO A 240 27.88 15.82 8.82
C PRO A 240 29.25 15.69 9.48
N TRP A 241 29.98 14.66 9.10
CA TRP A 241 31.36 14.44 9.54
C TRP A 241 32.32 15.43 8.89
N ASP A 242 33.12 16.10 9.72
CA ASP A 242 34.27 16.88 9.27
C ASP A 242 35.39 15.87 8.89
N PHE A 243 35.52 15.56 7.60
CA PHE A 243 36.58 14.65 7.12
C PHE A 243 37.94 15.35 7.21
N ASP A 244 38.79 14.93 8.14
CA ASP A 244 40.12 15.52 8.37
C ASP A 244 41.07 15.42 7.15
N THR A 245 40.79 14.54 6.17
CA THR A 245 41.56 14.40 4.92
C THR A 245 40.67 14.09 3.71
N LYS A 246 41.10 14.52 2.50
CA LYS A 246 40.43 14.12 1.24
C LYS A 246 40.54 12.61 0.94
N GLU A 247 41.45 11.89 1.62
CA GLU A 247 41.63 10.45 1.47
C GLU A 247 40.59 9.63 2.25
N SER A 248 39.94 10.20 3.28
CA SER A 248 38.87 9.52 4.03
C SER A 248 37.47 9.67 3.42
N ALA A 249 37.30 10.53 2.40
CA ALA A 249 36.04 10.72 1.69
C ALA A 249 35.94 9.78 0.47
N ARG A 250 35.71 8.48 0.71
CA ARG A 250 35.49 7.47 -0.34
C ARG A 250 34.06 7.57 -0.89
N GLN A 251 33.90 7.46 -2.21
CA GLN A 251 32.58 7.33 -2.83
C GLN A 251 32.02 5.94 -2.55
N LEU A 252 30.72 5.86 -2.27
CA LEU A 252 30.05 4.59 -1.96
C LEU A 252 29.97 3.73 -3.23
N GLY A 253 30.50 2.51 -3.19
CA GLY A 253 30.26 1.49 -4.20
C GLY A 253 28.85 0.92 -4.05
N LEU A 254 28.09 0.86 -5.14
CA LEU A 254 26.70 0.41 -5.13
C LEU A 254 26.61 -1.05 -5.57
N SER A 255 25.57 -1.75 -5.14
CA SER A 255 25.18 -3.06 -5.67
C SER A 255 23.69 -3.04 -6.07
N GLY A 256 23.16 -4.18 -6.50
CA GLY A 256 21.77 -4.31 -6.94
C GLY A 256 21.53 -3.86 -8.39
N TYR A 257 22.54 -3.99 -9.24
CA TYR A 257 22.45 -3.75 -10.68
C TYR A 257 23.01 -4.92 -11.48
N GLY A 258 22.59 -5.02 -12.73
CA GLY A 258 23.13 -5.91 -13.74
C GLY A 258 24.04 -5.21 -14.73
N VAL A 259 24.94 -5.96 -15.32
CA VAL A 259 25.77 -5.52 -16.46
C VAL A 259 25.55 -6.49 -17.59
N GLU A 260 25.36 -5.96 -18.78
CA GLU A 260 25.25 -6.73 -20.01
C GLU A 260 26.42 -6.48 -20.95
N LEU A 261 26.82 -7.53 -21.66
CA LEU A 261 27.68 -7.46 -22.83
C LEU A 261 26.90 -7.99 -24.02
N ALA A 262 26.25 -7.08 -24.75
CA ALA A 262 25.41 -7.40 -25.89
C ALA A 262 26.25 -7.64 -27.15
N LEU A 263 25.89 -8.65 -27.94
CA LEU A 263 26.50 -8.92 -29.24
C LEU A 263 25.96 -7.93 -30.29
N LYS A 264 26.81 -7.00 -30.76
CA LYS A 264 26.41 -5.93 -31.69
C LYS A 264 26.13 -6.43 -33.11
N SER A 265 26.84 -7.45 -33.54
CA SER A 265 26.63 -8.11 -34.84
C SER A 265 26.32 -9.58 -34.60
N THR A 266 25.03 -9.93 -34.61
CA THR A 266 24.57 -11.33 -34.67
C THR A 266 24.29 -11.78 -36.10
N GLU A 267 24.77 -11.05 -37.13
CA GLU A 267 24.75 -11.47 -38.53
C GLU A 267 25.70 -12.66 -38.80
N TYR A 268 25.54 -13.74 -38.05
CA TYR A 268 25.79 -15.07 -38.56
C TYR A 268 24.45 -15.58 -39.04
N LYS A 269 24.20 -15.40 -40.34
CA LYS A 269 23.10 -16.01 -41.09
C LYS A 269 22.83 -17.41 -40.53
N VAL A 270 21.56 -17.73 -40.28
CA VAL A 270 21.09 -19.11 -40.45
C VAL A 270 21.55 -19.49 -41.85
N ILE A 271 22.62 -20.27 -41.96
CA ILE A 271 23.11 -20.71 -43.26
C ILE A 271 21.95 -21.54 -43.84
N ASP A 272 21.30 -21.01 -44.87
CA ASP A 272 20.32 -21.77 -45.64
C ASP A 272 21.09 -22.97 -46.18
N ASP A 273 20.61 -24.19 -45.91
CA ASP A 273 21.27 -25.46 -46.28
C ASP A 273 21.56 -25.55 -47.81
N ARG A 274 21.03 -24.61 -48.62
CA ARG A 274 21.22 -24.50 -50.07
C ARG A 274 22.52 -23.80 -50.50
N ASP A 275 23.20 -23.08 -49.61
CA ASP A 275 24.44 -22.34 -49.94
C ASP A 275 25.73 -23.14 -49.65
N LEU A 276 25.63 -24.40 -49.20
CA LEU A 276 26.81 -25.27 -48.91
C LEU A 276 26.99 -26.45 -49.87
N ASP A 277 26.18 -26.55 -50.94
CA ASP A 277 26.31 -27.61 -51.95
C ASP A 277 27.22 -27.24 -53.15
N VAL A 278 28.00 -26.14 -53.07
CA VAL A 278 28.77 -25.64 -54.23
C VAL A 278 30.30 -25.67 -54.09
N ASP A 279 30.88 -25.90 -52.91
CA ASP A 279 32.35 -26.08 -52.79
C ASP A 279 32.70 -27.44 -52.18
N GLY A 280 32.57 -28.48 -53.01
CA GLY A 280 33.26 -29.75 -52.82
C GLY A 280 34.77 -29.59 -53.05
N ASP A 281 35.56 -30.23 -52.20
CA ASP A 281 37.02 -30.38 -52.25
C ASP A 281 37.87 -29.13 -51.96
N ARG A 282 38.09 -28.85 -50.66
CA ARG A 282 39.42 -28.65 -50.02
C ARG A 282 39.31 -28.15 -48.57
N ALA A 283 39.26 -29.08 -47.62
CA ALA A 283 39.76 -28.85 -46.26
C ALA A 283 40.02 -30.20 -45.58
N ALA A 284 41.22 -30.75 -45.80
CA ALA A 284 41.74 -31.84 -44.99
C ALA A 284 42.57 -31.26 -43.83
N ALA A 285 42.37 -31.86 -42.66
CA ALA A 285 43.28 -31.93 -41.51
C ALA A 285 43.38 -30.73 -40.54
N HIS A 286 42.44 -30.69 -39.58
CA HIS A 286 42.78 -30.56 -38.15
C HIS A 286 41.90 -31.52 -37.32
N PRO A 287 42.45 -32.27 -36.35
CA PRO A 287 41.68 -33.21 -35.56
C PRO A 287 40.92 -32.43 -34.48
N GLY A 288 39.61 -32.22 -34.67
CA GLY A 288 38.73 -31.82 -33.58
C GLY A 288 38.64 -32.95 -32.52
N PRO A 289 38.45 -32.63 -31.24
CA PRO A 289 38.23 -33.65 -30.23
C PRO A 289 36.98 -34.46 -30.59
N ARG A 290 37.12 -35.79 -30.54
CA ARG A 290 36.04 -36.75 -30.73
C ARG A 290 34.99 -36.53 -29.62
N PHE A 291 33.84 -35.96 -29.95
CA PHE A 291 32.62 -36.24 -29.18
C PHE A 291 31.90 -37.40 -29.88
N VAL A 292 32.10 -38.57 -29.28
CA VAL A 292 31.43 -39.82 -29.63
C VAL A 292 29.99 -39.73 -29.13
N ASN A 293 29.05 -40.23 -29.93
CA ASN A 293 27.65 -40.48 -29.57
C ASN A 293 27.51 -40.94 -28.11
N GLN A 294 26.62 -40.30 -27.34
CA GLN A 294 26.37 -40.44 -25.88
C GLN A 294 27.13 -39.44 -24.99
N ALA A 295 26.91 -38.14 -25.18
CA ALA A 295 27.12 -37.18 -24.09
C ALA A 295 25.87 -37.22 -23.18
N ASP A 296 26.01 -37.76 -21.97
CA ASP A 296 24.99 -37.66 -20.94
C ASP A 296 24.88 -36.19 -20.49
N GLY A 297 23.67 -35.68 -20.22
CA GLY A 297 23.45 -34.26 -19.90
C GLY A 297 24.30 -33.74 -18.73
N ASP A 298 24.62 -34.60 -17.77
CA ASP A 298 25.49 -34.29 -16.62
C ASP A 298 26.96 -34.05 -17.04
N SER A 299 27.44 -34.76 -18.07
CA SER A 299 28.80 -34.54 -18.61
C SER A 299 28.92 -33.17 -19.30
N VAL A 300 27.87 -32.72 -19.98
CA VAL A 300 27.81 -31.40 -20.62
C VAL A 300 27.63 -30.31 -19.56
N ALA A 301 26.89 -30.57 -18.48
CA ALA A 301 26.76 -29.67 -17.33
C ALA A 301 28.12 -29.42 -16.64
N GLY A 302 28.94 -30.46 -16.50
CA GLY A 302 30.31 -30.34 -15.99
C GLY A 302 31.21 -29.43 -16.84
N LEU A 303 31.01 -29.39 -18.17
CA LEU A 303 31.79 -28.54 -19.08
C LEU A 303 31.48 -27.04 -18.95
N LEU A 304 30.33 -26.66 -18.37
CA LEU A 304 30.00 -25.25 -18.14
C LEU A 304 31.00 -24.58 -17.20
N PHE A 305 31.52 -25.34 -16.23
CA PHE A 305 32.44 -24.87 -15.21
C PHE A 305 33.92 -25.12 -15.56
N ASP A 306 34.19 -25.72 -16.73
CA ASP A 306 35.55 -25.98 -17.19
C ASP A 306 36.18 -24.74 -17.83
N SER A 307 37.10 -24.12 -17.09
CA SER A 307 37.87 -22.94 -17.52
C SER A 307 38.86 -23.23 -18.66
N GLU A 308 39.18 -24.50 -18.94
CA GLU A 308 40.14 -24.88 -20.00
C GLU A 308 39.52 -24.87 -21.41
N THR A 309 38.19 -24.76 -21.52
CA THR A 309 37.49 -24.71 -22.81
C THR A 309 37.61 -23.33 -23.48
N GLU A 310 38.11 -23.29 -24.72
CA GLU A 310 38.23 -22.02 -25.47
C GLU A 310 36.85 -21.32 -25.63
N PRO A 311 36.73 -20.04 -25.25
CA PRO A 311 35.46 -19.32 -25.31
C PRO A 311 35.15 -18.91 -26.76
N VAL A 312 34.38 -19.72 -27.46
CA VAL A 312 33.99 -19.47 -28.86
C VAL A 312 32.47 -19.39 -28.99
N VAL A 313 31.97 -18.36 -29.68
CA VAL A 313 30.58 -18.28 -30.14
C VAL A 313 30.50 -18.94 -31.51
N LYS A 314 29.74 -20.04 -31.64
CA LYS A 314 29.51 -20.74 -32.92
C LYS A 314 28.06 -20.54 -33.36
N GLY A 315 27.85 -20.33 -34.66
CA GLY A 315 26.52 -20.26 -35.26
C GLY A 315 25.79 -21.61 -35.22
N LEU A 316 24.50 -21.58 -34.93
CA LEU A 316 23.61 -22.74 -34.92
C LEU A 316 22.93 -22.92 -36.29
N LYS A 317 22.67 -24.17 -36.71
CA LYS A 317 21.86 -24.46 -37.90
C LYS A 317 20.37 -24.27 -37.60
N GLY A 318 19.57 -23.87 -38.60
CA GLY A 318 18.13 -23.64 -38.43
C GLY A 318 17.33 -24.84 -37.90
N LYS A 319 17.80 -26.08 -38.14
CA LYS A 319 17.17 -27.31 -37.62
C LYS A 319 17.50 -27.62 -36.16
N GLN A 320 18.51 -26.97 -35.59
CA GLN A 320 18.97 -27.19 -34.21
C GLN A 320 18.30 -26.23 -33.21
N LEU A 321 17.73 -25.12 -33.68
CA LEU A 321 17.08 -24.13 -32.83
C LEU A 321 15.78 -24.63 -32.16
N PRO A 322 14.85 -25.32 -32.85
CA PRO A 322 13.52 -25.59 -32.28
C PRO A 322 13.53 -26.40 -30.99
N ALA A 323 14.51 -27.30 -30.81
CA ALA A 323 14.61 -28.18 -29.64
C ALA A 323 15.48 -27.60 -28.49
N LEU A 324 16.09 -26.43 -28.69
CA LEU A 324 17.13 -25.91 -27.78
C LEU A 324 16.61 -25.71 -26.34
N GLY A 325 15.39 -25.22 -26.17
CA GLY A 325 14.76 -25.04 -24.85
C GLY A 325 14.55 -26.37 -24.10
N ILE A 326 14.14 -27.41 -24.81
CA ILE A 326 13.95 -28.77 -24.25
C ILE A 326 15.31 -29.36 -23.85
N GLN A 327 16.32 -29.23 -24.72
CA GLN A 327 17.68 -29.72 -24.46
C GLN A 327 18.33 -29.03 -23.26
N ALA A 328 18.17 -27.71 -23.15
CA ALA A 328 18.63 -26.92 -22.01
C ALA A 328 17.97 -27.38 -20.69
N THR A 329 16.66 -27.62 -20.72
CA THR A 329 15.90 -28.09 -19.56
C THR A 329 16.34 -29.49 -19.13
N GLN A 330 16.54 -30.40 -20.09
CA GLN A 330 17.05 -31.74 -19.85
C GLN A 330 18.45 -31.74 -19.21
N MET A 331 19.32 -30.82 -19.65
CA MET A 331 20.64 -30.62 -19.07
C MET A 331 20.57 -30.16 -17.61
N ILE A 332 19.68 -29.21 -17.29
CA ILE A 332 19.49 -28.71 -15.93
C ILE A 332 18.93 -29.82 -15.01
N ILE A 333 17.94 -30.58 -15.47
CA ILE A 333 17.32 -31.66 -14.68
C ILE A 333 18.34 -32.77 -14.38
N ALA A 334 19.20 -33.09 -15.35
CA ALA A 334 20.22 -34.12 -15.21
C ALA A 334 21.37 -33.73 -14.26
N ALA A 335 21.57 -32.43 -14.01
CA ALA A 335 22.67 -31.94 -13.20
C ALA A 335 22.46 -32.21 -11.69
N THR A 336 23.58 -32.42 -10.98
CA THR A 336 23.57 -32.53 -9.52
C THR A 336 23.23 -31.19 -8.85
N ASP A 337 23.89 -30.11 -9.27
CA ASP A 337 23.62 -28.75 -8.80
C ASP A 337 22.85 -27.96 -9.88
N LYS A 338 21.52 -28.10 -9.83
CA LYS A 338 20.61 -27.59 -10.86
C LYS A 338 20.60 -26.06 -10.95
N LEU A 339 20.67 -25.38 -9.81
CA LEU A 339 20.54 -23.92 -9.75
C LEU A 339 21.81 -23.24 -10.28
N SER A 340 22.99 -23.71 -9.87
CA SER A 340 24.27 -23.21 -10.40
C SER A 340 24.40 -23.43 -11.91
N VAL A 341 23.93 -24.58 -12.42
CA VAL A 341 23.91 -24.87 -13.87
C VAL A 341 22.96 -23.94 -14.61
N LEU A 342 21.76 -23.72 -14.08
CA LEU A 342 20.80 -22.76 -14.63
C LEU A 342 21.36 -21.33 -14.67
N ARG A 343 22.05 -20.89 -13.61
CA ARG A 343 22.72 -19.59 -13.58
C ARG A 343 23.81 -19.48 -14.64
N GLN A 344 24.75 -20.42 -14.67
CA GLN A 344 25.88 -20.38 -15.60
C GLN A 344 25.40 -20.45 -17.06
N LEU A 345 24.38 -21.27 -17.32
CA LEU A 345 23.76 -21.40 -18.63
C LEU A 345 23.10 -20.09 -19.08
N SER A 346 22.25 -19.50 -18.25
CA SER A 346 21.53 -18.27 -18.59
C SER A 346 22.49 -17.09 -18.78
N GLN A 347 23.48 -16.94 -17.90
CA GLN A 347 24.44 -15.84 -17.93
C GLN A 347 25.34 -15.82 -19.18
N ASP A 348 25.72 -16.99 -19.71
CA ASP A 348 26.66 -17.14 -20.83
C ASP A 348 26.08 -17.92 -22.02
N LEU A 349 24.74 -17.89 -22.21
CA LEU A 349 24.05 -18.70 -23.24
C LEU A 349 24.70 -18.64 -24.63
N PRO A 350 25.14 -17.49 -25.17
CA PRO A 350 25.75 -17.43 -26.50
C PRO A 350 26.99 -18.33 -26.66
N ARG A 351 27.72 -18.60 -25.58
CA ARG A 351 28.86 -19.52 -25.57
C ARG A 351 28.41 -20.97 -25.65
N TYR A 352 27.39 -21.33 -24.88
CA TYR A 352 26.99 -22.73 -24.66
C TYR A 352 25.93 -23.25 -25.65
N ALA A 353 25.25 -22.37 -26.39
CA ALA A 353 24.13 -22.74 -27.26
C ALA A 353 24.47 -23.88 -28.26
N HIS A 354 25.69 -23.90 -28.80
CA HIS A 354 26.14 -24.96 -29.71
C HIS A 354 26.33 -26.32 -29.03
N LEU A 355 26.82 -26.35 -27.78
CA LEU A 355 27.03 -27.58 -27.01
C LEU A 355 25.70 -28.22 -26.61
N ILE A 356 24.72 -27.39 -26.21
CA ILE A 356 23.38 -27.84 -25.82
C ILE A 356 22.66 -28.48 -27.01
N SER A 357 22.86 -27.95 -28.21
CA SER A 357 22.22 -28.46 -29.42
C SER A 357 22.61 -29.90 -29.79
N GLU A 358 23.70 -30.41 -29.22
CA GLU A 358 24.21 -31.77 -29.45
C GLU A 358 23.54 -32.82 -28.53
N ILE A 359 22.78 -32.38 -27.50
CA ILE A 359 22.11 -33.27 -26.54
C ILE A 359 20.91 -33.95 -27.22
N PRO A 360 20.76 -35.28 -27.14
CA PRO A 360 19.59 -35.97 -27.69
C PRO A 360 18.33 -35.62 -26.89
N VAL A 361 17.24 -35.29 -27.60
CA VAL A 361 15.96 -34.90 -26.99
C VAL A 361 15.25 -36.11 -26.38
N ASN A 362 14.83 -35.99 -25.13
CA ASN A 362 13.96 -36.97 -24.49
C ASN A 362 12.48 -36.73 -24.87
N ASP A 363 11.85 -37.71 -25.54
CA ASP A 363 10.46 -37.65 -26.01
C ASP A 363 9.43 -37.56 -24.87
N THR A 364 9.72 -38.07 -23.67
CA THR A 364 8.78 -37.97 -22.53
C THR A 364 8.71 -36.56 -21.99
N LEU A 365 9.88 -35.93 -21.81
CA LEU A 365 10.02 -34.55 -21.37
C LEU A 365 9.45 -33.57 -22.41
N ALA A 366 9.70 -33.81 -23.70
CA ALA A 366 9.15 -33.00 -24.78
C ALA A 366 7.60 -32.99 -24.80
N LYS A 367 6.96 -34.14 -24.51
CA LYS A 367 5.49 -34.23 -24.39
C LYS A 367 4.94 -33.51 -23.17
N ASP A 368 5.65 -33.55 -22.04
CA ASP A 368 5.28 -32.82 -20.82
C ASP A 368 5.38 -31.30 -21.05
N ILE A 369 6.48 -30.83 -21.66
CA ILE A 369 6.65 -29.42 -22.05
C ILE A 369 5.58 -28.97 -23.05
N GLY A 370 5.15 -29.85 -23.96
CA GLY A 370 4.08 -29.57 -24.92
C GLY A 370 2.65 -29.60 -24.36
N SER A 371 2.48 -29.76 -23.04
CA SER A 371 1.16 -29.84 -22.42
C SER A 371 0.38 -28.51 -22.50
N PRO A 372 -0.96 -28.54 -22.67
CA PRO A 372 -1.74 -27.32 -22.92
C PRO A 372 -1.68 -26.27 -21.81
N TRP A 373 -1.44 -26.67 -20.56
CA TRP A 373 -1.39 -25.74 -19.43
C TRP A 373 -0.15 -24.83 -19.46
N ARG A 374 0.91 -25.24 -20.16
CA ARG A 374 2.17 -24.50 -20.34
C ARG A 374 2.12 -23.49 -21.50
N LEU A 375 1.20 -23.66 -22.44
CA LEU A 375 1.11 -22.83 -23.65
C LEU A 375 0.71 -21.39 -23.32
N GLY A 376 1.54 -20.43 -23.72
CA GLY A 376 1.25 -19.00 -23.60
C GLY A 376 1.49 -18.39 -22.21
N ARG A 377 2.01 -19.17 -21.24
CA ARG A 377 2.48 -18.63 -19.96
C ARG A 377 3.84 -17.98 -20.12
N LYS A 378 4.00 -16.81 -19.50
CA LYS A 378 5.26 -16.06 -19.42
C LYS A 378 6.01 -16.41 -18.14
N ASP A 379 7.23 -15.91 -18.05
CA ASP A 379 8.00 -15.96 -16.81
C ASP A 379 7.25 -15.17 -15.73
N GLU A 380 7.13 -15.74 -14.53
CA GLU A 380 6.32 -15.19 -13.45
C GLU A 380 6.96 -15.53 -12.10
N VAL A 381 7.00 -14.56 -11.19
CA VAL A 381 7.49 -14.74 -9.81
C VAL A 381 6.39 -14.39 -8.84
N LEU A 382 6.13 -15.30 -7.91
CA LEU A 382 5.23 -15.09 -6.79
C LEU A 382 5.97 -15.20 -5.47
N ILE A 383 5.72 -14.26 -4.57
CA ILE A 383 6.23 -14.29 -3.19
C ILE A 383 5.04 -14.46 -2.26
N ASN A 384 4.97 -15.60 -1.56
CA ASN A 384 3.83 -15.97 -0.71
C ASN A 384 2.46 -15.86 -1.43
N GLY A 385 2.47 -16.15 -2.73
CA GLY A 385 1.32 -16.10 -3.63
C GLY A 385 0.99 -14.74 -4.22
N LEU A 386 1.73 -13.67 -3.89
CA LEU A 386 1.61 -12.37 -4.56
C LEU A 386 2.48 -12.33 -5.82
N THR A 387 1.89 -11.97 -6.95
CA THR A 387 2.62 -11.78 -8.21
C THR A 387 3.48 -10.51 -8.14
N VAL A 388 4.76 -10.64 -8.46
CA VAL A 388 5.69 -9.52 -8.53
C VAL A 388 5.86 -9.14 -10.01
N ASN A 389 5.66 -7.86 -10.33
CA ASN A 389 5.87 -7.40 -11.71
C ASN A 389 7.35 -7.50 -12.08
N GLU A 390 7.64 -7.71 -13.36
CA GLU A 390 9.03 -7.83 -13.85
C GLU A 390 9.87 -6.57 -13.56
N VAL A 391 9.24 -5.39 -13.57
CA VAL A 391 9.88 -4.08 -13.29
C VAL A 391 10.25 -3.94 -11.83
N ASP A 392 9.44 -4.48 -10.93
CA ASP A 392 9.60 -4.39 -9.47
C ASP A 392 10.54 -5.49 -8.94
N LEU A 393 11.10 -6.33 -9.83
CA LEU A 393 12.02 -7.40 -9.48
C LEU A 393 13.46 -6.89 -9.44
N ASP A 394 13.69 -5.96 -8.52
CA ASP A 394 14.99 -5.47 -8.10
C ASP A 394 15.18 -5.65 -6.58
N PRO A 395 16.43 -5.69 -6.09
CA PRO A 395 16.73 -5.89 -4.68
C PRO A 395 16.01 -4.92 -3.74
N PHE A 396 15.82 -3.66 -4.12
CA PHE A 396 15.26 -2.66 -3.22
C PHE A 396 13.78 -2.91 -2.99
N HIS A 397 13.00 -3.11 -4.06
CA HIS A 397 11.59 -3.46 -3.96
C HIS A 397 11.37 -4.85 -3.36
N LEU A 398 12.23 -5.84 -3.69
CA LEU A 398 12.16 -7.17 -3.10
C LEU A 398 12.44 -7.17 -1.60
N LEU A 399 13.45 -6.44 -1.13
CA LEU A 399 13.76 -6.31 0.29
C LEU A 399 12.62 -5.64 1.07
N GLU A 400 12.04 -4.59 0.51
CA GLU A 400 10.84 -3.94 1.08
C GLU A 400 9.64 -4.90 1.13
N HIS A 401 9.39 -5.63 0.03
CA HIS A 401 8.32 -6.62 -0.07
C HIS A 401 8.49 -7.73 0.98
N ILE A 402 9.70 -8.27 1.13
CA ILE A 402 10.02 -9.30 2.12
C ILE A 402 9.85 -8.77 3.54
N ARG A 403 10.22 -7.51 3.82
CA ARG A 403 10.02 -6.90 5.14
C ARG A 403 8.54 -6.76 5.48
N LYS A 404 7.73 -6.22 4.56
CA LYS A 404 6.27 -6.11 4.72
C LYS A 404 5.64 -7.49 4.94
N GLU A 405 6.02 -8.47 4.13
CA GLU A 405 5.48 -9.82 4.20
C GLU A 405 5.89 -10.55 5.48
N SER A 406 7.15 -10.43 5.91
CA SER A 406 7.62 -10.98 7.18
C SER A 406 6.89 -10.35 8.37
N SER A 407 6.54 -9.07 8.31
CA SER A 407 5.74 -8.41 9.35
C SER A 407 4.33 -9.00 9.45
N ILE A 408 3.69 -9.29 8.32
CA ILE A 408 2.34 -9.91 8.27
C ILE A 408 2.38 -11.31 8.88
N ILE A 409 3.33 -12.14 8.47
CA ILE A 409 3.44 -13.52 8.99
C ILE A 409 3.76 -13.51 10.48
N ARG A 410 4.68 -12.65 10.92
CA ARG A 410 4.98 -12.47 12.35
C ARG A 410 3.72 -12.07 13.13
N SER A 411 2.88 -11.20 12.57
CA SER A 411 1.62 -10.79 13.22
C SER A 411 0.66 -11.98 13.41
N LEU A 412 0.59 -12.88 12.43
CA LEU A 412 -0.21 -14.12 12.50
C LEU A 412 0.39 -15.15 13.47
N GLU A 413 1.72 -15.25 13.54
CA GLU A 413 2.42 -16.08 14.52
C GLU A 413 2.14 -15.63 15.95
N ILE A 414 2.21 -14.32 16.23
CA ILE A 414 1.88 -13.78 17.56
C ILE A 414 0.38 -13.99 17.87
N ALA A 415 -0.49 -13.97 16.85
CA ALA A 415 -1.91 -14.31 17.01
C ALA A 415 -2.17 -15.81 17.33
N GLY A 416 -1.14 -16.68 17.26
CA GLY A 416 -1.20 -18.09 17.66
C GLY A 416 -1.22 -19.10 16.50
N LEU A 417 -0.98 -18.66 15.26
CA LEU A 417 -0.91 -19.55 14.10
C LEU A 417 0.52 -20.03 13.82
N THR A 418 0.68 -21.23 13.27
CA THR A 418 1.99 -21.67 12.75
C THR A 418 2.28 -21.03 11.38
N GLN A 419 3.54 -21.05 10.93
CA GLN A 419 3.94 -20.48 9.63
C GLN A 419 3.17 -21.08 8.45
N GLN A 420 3.02 -22.40 8.41
CA GLN A 420 2.24 -23.08 7.37
C GLN A 420 0.77 -22.67 7.40
N GLN A 421 0.21 -22.53 8.60
CA GLN A 421 -1.18 -22.09 8.75
C GLN A 421 -1.36 -20.63 8.34
N ALA A 422 -0.39 -19.76 8.66
CA ALA A 422 -0.41 -18.37 8.23
C ALA A 422 -0.36 -18.25 6.70
N LEU A 423 0.57 -18.95 6.04
CA LEU A 423 0.65 -18.98 4.58
C LEU A 423 -0.61 -19.62 3.95
N GLY A 424 -1.09 -20.73 4.51
CA GLY A 424 -2.31 -21.38 4.07
C GLY A 424 -3.54 -20.47 4.19
N LEU A 425 -3.64 -19.66 5.24
CA LEU A 425 -4.70 -18.66 5.42
C LEU A 425 -4.61 -17.56 4.36
N LEU A 426 -3.41 -17.03 4.09
CA LEU A 426 -3.18 -16.01 3.07
C LEU A 426 -3.43 -16.53 1.64
N GLN A 427 -3.21 -17.83 1.37
CA GLN A 427 -3.36 -18.47 0.06
C GLN A 427 -4.69 -19.23 -0.15
N SER A 428 -5.51 -19.38 0.89
CA SER A 428 -6.82 -20.06 0.83
C SER A 428 -7.94 -19.13 0.39
N GLU A 429 -7.60 -17.91 -0.03
CA GLU A 429 -8.56 -17.00 -0.60
C GLU A 429 -9.20 -17.63 -1.85
N PRO A 430 -10.52 -17.47 -2.03
CA PRO A 430 -11.18 -17.92 -3.25
C PRO A 430 -10.51 -17.22 -4.43
N ALA A 431 -10.09 -18.02 -5.41
CA ALA A 431 -9.64 -17.50 -6.69
C ALA A 431 -10.69 -16.51 -7.22
N GLU A 432 -10.25 -15.41 -7.83
CA GLU A 432 -11.14 -14.39 -8.43
C GLU A 432 -12.17 -15.00 -9.39
N ASP A 433 -11.94 -16.21 -9.91
CA ASP A 433 -12.88 -16.96 -10.74
C ASP A 433 -14.20 -17.33 -10.01
N ASP A 434 -14.21 -17.49 -8.68
CA ASP A 434 -15.43 -17.73 -7.88
C ASP A 434 -16.06 -16.43 -7.34
N ILE A 435 -15.32 -15.32 -7.36
CA ILE A 435 -15.85 -13.98 -7.12
C ILE A 435 -16.02 -13.33 -8.49
N ASP A 436 -17.06 -13.76 -9.21
CA ASP A 436 -17.57 -13.05 -10.38
C ASP A 436 -17.37 -11.54 -10.17
N ASN A 437 -16.85 -10.82 -11.18
CA ASN A 437 -16.77 -9.36 -11.29
C ASN A 437 -18.13 -8.62 -11.06
N SER A 438 -19.14 -9.30 -10.50
CA SER A 438 -20.52 -8.92 -10.24
C SER A 438 -20.87 -8.64 -8.77
N ASN A 439 -19.95 -8.82 -7.81
CA ASN A 439 -20.19 -8.37 -6.42
C ASN A 439 -19.90 -6.87 -6.23
N THR A 440 -20.08 -6.05 -7.27
CA THR A 440 -20.34 -4.62 -7.06
C THR A 440 -21.62 -4.49 -6.26
N ILE A 441 -21.50 -3.97 -5.05
CA ILE A 441 -22.64 -3.78 -4.14
C ILE A 441 -23.71 -2.97 -4.88
N THR A 442 -24.89 -3.54 -4.98
CA THR A 442 -26.06 -2.88 -5.56
C THR A 442 -26.91 -2.29 -4.45
N PHE A 443 -27.47 -1.11 -4.68
CA PHE A 443 -28.39 -0.44 -3.76
C PHE A 443 -29.80 -0.46 -4.32
N ASP A 444 -30.80 -0.71 -3.47
CA ASP A 444 -32.19 -0.68 -3.89
C ASP A 444 -32.63 0.77 -4.09
N MET A 445 -32.58 1.23 -5.34
CA MET A 445 -32.96 2.59 -5.71
C MET A 445 -34.48 2.76 -5.87
N ARG A 446 -35.28 1.70 -5.77
CA ARG A 446 -36.74 1.78 -5.96
C ARG A 446 -37.41 2.60 -4.87
N GLU A 447 -38.51 3.26 -5.24
CA GLU A 447 -39.31 4.06 -4.31
C GLU A 447 -40.20 3.15 -3.44
N ARG A 448 -40.02 3.19 -2.11
CA ARG A 448 -40.91 2.51 -1.15
C ARG A 448 -42.28 3.21 -1.07
N PRO A 449 -43.31 2.58 -0.47
CA PRO A 449 -44.64 3.19 -0.36
C PRO A 449 -44.68 4.59 0.28
N LEU A 450 -43.76 4.87 1.21
CA LEU A 450 -43.59 6.17 1.88
C LEU A 450 -42.76 7.18 1.05
N GLU A 451 -41.93 6.68 0.13
CA GLU A 451 -40.95 7.43 -0.68
C GLU A 451 -41.46 7.78 -2.10
N LYS A 452 -42.76 7.62 -2.37
CA LYS A 452 -43.32 7.78 -3.73
C LYS A 452 -43.03 9.18 -4.32
N ARG A 453 -42.51 9.21 -5.56
CA ARG A 453 -42.14 10.39 -6.35
C ARG A 453 -40.91 11.17 -5.89
N ALA A 454 -39.97 10.50 -5.22
CA ALA A 454 -38.65 11.04 -4.92
C ALA A 454 -37.82 11.22 -6.21
N ILE A 455 -37.85 10.24 -7.12
CA ILE A 455 -37.04 10.24 -8.35
C ILE A 455 -37.69 11.10 -9.43
N MET A 456 -36.90 11.96 -10.08
CA MET A 456 -37.32 12.72 -11.25
C MET A 456 -36.92 12.00 -12.55
N TRP A 457 -37.83 11.18 -13.08
CA TRP A 457 -37.65 10.54 -14.39
C TRP A 457 -37.76 11.53 -15.55
N LEU A 458 -36.77 11.50 -16.45
CA LEU A 458 -36.72 12.34 -17.65
C LEU A 458 -37.40 11.66 -18.86
N ASN A 459 -37.19 10.35 -19.01
CA ASN A 459 -37.80 9.49 -20.03
C ASN A 459 -38.39 8.21 -19.43
N ASP A 460 -39.26 7.55 -20.19
CA ASP A 460 -39.84 6.22 -19.88
C ASP A 460 -39.89 5.42 -21.19
N LEU A 461 -39.09 4.35 -21.28
CA LEU A 461 -38.94 3.56 -22.52
C LEU A 461 -40.23 2.85 -22.92
N GLU A 462 -41.11 2.54 -21.96
CA GLU A 462 -42.36 1.81 -22.23
C GLU A 462 -43.47 2.76 -22.70
N LYS A 463 -43.52 3.97 -22.15
CA LYS A 463 -44.65 4.90 -22.31
C LYS A 463 -44.41 6.05 -23.28
N ASP A 464 -43.17 6.52 -23.44
CA ASP A 464 -42.90 7.67 -24.31
C ASP A 464 -43.07 7.30 -25.79
N ASN A 465 -43.79 8.14 -26.54
CA ASN A 465 -44.10 7.92 -27.96
C ASN A 465 -42.85 7.77 -28.84
N ARG A 466 -41.70 8.34 -28.41
CA ARG A 466 -40.41 8.26 -29.09
C ARG A 466 -39.93 6.82 -29.30
N TYR A 467 -40.24 5.92 -28.38
CA TYR A 467 -39.76 4.53 -28.38
C TYR A 467 -40.80 3.55 -28.94
N SER A 468 -41.87 4.06 -29.56
CA SER A 468 -43.01 3.24 -30.01
C SER A 468 -42.65 2.22 -31.10
N GLU A 469 -41.61 2.51 -31.90
CA GLU A 469 -41.09 1.61 -32.94
C GLU A 469 -40.26 0.44 -32.40
N TRP A 470 -39.82 0.50 -31.13
CA TRP A 470 -38.97 -0.54 -30.55
C TRP A 470 -39.80 -1.74 -30.10
N SER A 471 -39.23 -2.94 -30.20
CA SER A 471 -39.89 -4.16 -29.74
C SER A 471 -39.94 -4.22 -28.21
N SER A 472 -41.04 -4.71 -27.64
CA SER A 472 -41.20 -4.97 -26.21
C SER A 472 -40.74 -6.37 -25.78
N ASP A 473 -40.31 -7.22 -26.73
CA ASP A 473 -39.91 -8.60 -26.44
C ASP A 473 -38.51 -8.68 -25.83
N VAL A 474 -38.43 -9.02 -24.54
CA VAL A 474 -37.19 -9.10 -23.74
C VAL A 474 -36.21 -10.15 -24.29
N ASN A 475 -36.70 -11.16 -25.02
CA ASN A 475 -35.84 -12.17 -25.67
C ASN A 475 -34.86 -11.55 -26.68
N ASN A 476 -35.07 -10.31 -27.10
CA ASN A 476 -34.13 -9.59 -27.94
C ASN A 476 -32.79 -9.29 -27.25
N LEU A 477 -32.70 -9.39 -25.92
CA LEU A 477 -31.43 -9.34 -25.19
C LEU A 477 -30.50 -10.51 -25.57
N LEU A 478 -31.04 -11.65 -25.98
CA LEU A 478 -30.25 -12.83 -26.40
C LEU A 478 -29.64 -12.66 -27.80
N ARG A 479 -30.03 -11.64 -28.56
CA ARG A 479 -29.48 -11.41 -29.90
C ARG A 479 -28.05 -10.92 -29.79
N ILE A 480 -27.18 -11.51 -30.61
CA ILE A 480 -25.78 -11.10 -30.71
C ILE A 480 -25.74 -9.71 -31.36
N THR A 481 -25.35 -8.69 -30.59
CA THR A 481 -24.94 -7.37 -31.11
C THR A 481 -23.45 -7.33 -31.36
N SER A 482 -23.03 -6.46 -32.29
CA SER A 482 -21.62 -6.09 -32.38
C SER A 482 -21.15 -5.48 -31.05
N PRO A 483 -19.90 -5.75 -30.62
CA PRO A 483 -19.32 -5.14 -29.43
C PRO A 483 -19.50 -3.63 -29.46
N GLY A 484 -20.00 -3.03 -28.37
CA GLY A 484 -20.26 -1.59 -28.29
C GLY A 484 -21.69 -1.14 -28.64
N MET A 485 -22.55 -2.00 -29.20
CA MET A 485 -23.92 -1.63 -29.54
C MET A 485 -24.93 -2.06 -28.46
N LEU A 486 -25.70 -1.11 -27.91
CA LEU A 486 -26.79 -1.38 -26.98
C LEU A 486 -28.05 -1.84 -27.75
N GLN A 487 -28.74 -2.86 -27.22
CA GLN A 487 -29.99 -3.37 -27.78
C GLN A 487 -31.12 -2.35 -27.58
N ARG A 488 -31.83 -2.02 -28.66
CA ARG A 488 -33.00 -1.12 -28.59
C ARG A 488 -34.23 -1.93 -28.17
N LEU A 489 -34.64 -1.77 -26.92
CA LEU A 489 -35.78 -2.46 -26.34
C LEU A 489 -36.76 -1.45 -25.73
N ARG A 490 -38.06 -1.65 -25.99
CA ARG A 490 -39.15 -0.87 -25.40
C ARG A 490 -39.51 -1.40 -24.00
N ALA A 491 -38.50 -1.59 -23.16
CA ALA A 491 -38.65 -2.02 -21.77
C ALA A 491 -37.59 -1.34 -20.91
N ASN A 492 -37.94 -0.99 -19.67
CA ASN A 492 -37.01 -0.34 -18.75
C ASN A 492 -36.04 -1.38 -18.15
N VAL A 493 -35.05 -1.82 -18.92
CA VAL A 493 -34.02 -2.79 -18.49
C VAL A 493 -32.89 -2.10 -17.74
N MET A 494 -32.41 -0.97 -18.28
CA MET A 494 -31.29 -0.20 -17.73
C MET A 494 -31.79 1.12 -17.18
N GLN A 495 -31.60 1.32 -15.88
CA GLN A 495 -31.90 2.55 -15.17
C GLN A 495 -30.61 3.23 -14.73
N VAL A 496 -30.49 4.52 -15.05
CA VAL A 496 -29.39 5.37 -14.57
C VAL A 496 -29.99 6.52 -13.78
N ILE A 497 -29.71 6.54 -12.48
CA ILE A 497 -30.21 7.55 -11.54
C ILE A 497 -29.04 8.41 -11.07
N PHE A 498 -29.07 9.70 -11.39
CA PHE A 498 -28.06 10.66 -10.96
C PHE A 498 -28.46 11.33 -9.64
N THR A 499 -27.54 11.48 -8.71
CA THR A 499 -27.72 12.28 -7.50
C THR A 499 -26.89 13.55 -7.63
N LEU A 500 -27.55 14.70 -7.71
CA LEU A 500 -26.93 15.96 -8.12
C LEU A 500 -27.29 17.09 -7.15
N ASP A 501 -26.32 17.93 -6.82
CA ASP A 501 -26.61 19.19 -6.14
C ASP A 501 -27.10 20.23 -7.16
N LEU A 502 -28.39 20.57 -7.09
CA LEU A 502 -29.01 21.53 -8.00
C LEU A 502 -28.66 22.99 -7.67
N SER A 503 -27.94 23.25 -6.59
CA SER A 503 -27.38 24.58 -6.28
C SER A 503 -26.17 24.91 -7.16
N SER A 504 -25.49 23.90 -7.71
CA SER A 504 -24.34 24.05 -8.60
C SER A 504 -24.79 24.19 -10.07
N PRO A 505 -24.20 25.13 -10.85
CA PRO A 505 -24.46 25.23 -12.28
C PRO A 505 -23.94 24.02 -13.07
N GLU A 506 -22.89 23.35 -12.60
CA GLU A 506 -22.29 22.18 -13.24
C GLU A 506 -23.29 21.01 -13.31
N SER A 507 -24.10 20.79 -12.28
CA SER A 507 -25.20 19.81 -12.29
C SER A 507 -26.22 20.05 -13.41
N TRP A 508 -26.55 21.32 -13.68
CA TRP A 508 -27.50 21.67 -14.74
C TRP A 508 -26.92 21.50 -16.13
N ILE A 509 -25.61 21.77 -16.29
CA ILE A 509 -24.89 21.46 -17.54
C ILE A 509 -24.98 19.96 -17.81
N MET A 510 -24.70 19.12 -16.82
CA MET A 510 -24.80 17.65 -16.96
C MET A 510 -26.21 17.20 -17.35
N ILE A 511 -27.25 17.74 -16.70
CA ILE A 511 -28.64 17.40 -17.04
C ILE A 511 -28.96 17.72 -18.51
N PHE A 512 -28.57 18.90 -19.00
CA PHE A 512 -28.98 19.34 -20.34
C PHE A 512 -28.06 18.88 -21.47
N GLU A 513 -26.75 18.95 -21.30
CA GLU A 513 -25.78 18.65 -22.35
C GLU A 513 -25.43 17.16 -22.40
N ASP A 514 -25.52 16.43 -21.29
CA ASP A 514 -25.24 14.98 -21.27
C ASP A 514 -26.52 14.15 -21.24
N ILE A 515 -27.36 14.29 -20.21
CA ILE A 515 -28.49 13.39 -19.99
C ILE A 515 -29.59 13.60 -21.04
N VAL A 516 -30.06 14.85 -21.20
CA VAL A 516 -31.12 15.17 -22.18
C VAL A 516 -30.63 14.93 -23.61
N ALA A 517 -29.38 15.26 -23.94
CA ALA A 517 -28.82 14.97 -25.25
C ALA A 517 -28.80 13.46 -25.53
N ASN A 518 -28.38 12.61 -24.59
CA ASN A 518 -28.41 11.15 -24.76
C ASN A 518 -29.83 10.60 -24.96
N ILE A 519 -30.81 11.17 -24.26
CA ILE A 519 -32.23 10.85 -24.46
C ILE A 519 -32.68 11.22 -25.88
N GLU A 520 -32.30 12.40 -26.38
CA GLU A 520 -32.60 12.88 -27.74
C GLU A 520 -31.94 12.04 -28.84
N HIS A 521 -30.73 11.55 -28.61
CA HIS A 521 -30.04 10.61 -29.52
C HIS A 521 -30.63 9.19 -29.50
N GLY A 522 -31.61 8.90 -28.65
CA GLY A 522 -32.31 7.62 -28.61
C GLY A 522 -31.52 6.49 -27.93
N MET A 523 -30.73 6.82 -26.90
CA MET A 523 -30.06 5.82 -26.06
C MET A 523 -31.12 4.95 -25.34
N PRO A 524 -31.00 3.60 -25.35
CA PRO A 524 -31.97 2.69 -24.75
C PRO A 524 -31.78 2.53 -23.24
N VAL A 525 -31.81 3.67 -22.53
CA VAL A 525 -31.58 3.76 -21.07
C VAL A 525 -32.65 4.68 -20.47
N GLN A 526 -33.17 4.29 -19.31
CA GLN A 526 -34.08 5.11 -18.53
C GLN A 526 -33.28 6.01 -17.58
N PHE A 527 -33.34 7.32 -17.78
CA PHE A 527 -32.61 8.31 -17.01
C PHE A 527 -33.52 9.01 -16.00
N GLY A 528 -33.04 9.09 -14.76
CA GLY A 528 -33.64 9.87 -13.69
C GLY A 528 -32.58 10.63 -12.89
N PHE A 529 -33.01 11.61 -12.12
CA PHE A 529 -32.15 12.22 -11.12
C PHE A 529 -32.88 12.50 -9.81
N VAL A 530 -32.11 12.61 -8.72
CA VAL A 530 -32.55 12.92 -7.37
C VAL A 530 -31.72 14.12 -6.88
N PRO A 531 -32.36 15.22 -6.46
CA PRO A 531 -31.62 16.35 -5.91
C PRO A 531 -31.02 15.99 -4.55
N LEU A 532 -29.76 16.33 -4.33
CA LEU A 532 -29.12 16.24 -3.02
C LEU A 532 -29.76 17.25 -2.06
N ILE A 533 -30.05 16.83 -0.83
CA ILE A 533 -30.68 17.65 0.20
C ILE A 533 -29.99 17.45 1.55
N ASP A 534 -30.05 18.48 2.39
CA ASP A 534 -29.69 18.34 3.80
C ASP A 534 -30.88 17.71 4.54
N TYR A 535 -30.88 16.38 4.59
CA TYR A 535 -31.92 15.60 5.25
C TYR A 535 -31.76 15.55 6.77
N ALA A 536 -30.56 15.86 7.30
CA ALA A 536 -30.31 15.92 8.74
C ALA A 536 -31.01 17.14 9.36
N ASN A 537 -31.03 18.26 8.64
CA ASN A 537 -31.83 19.44 8.99
C ASN A 537 -32.83 19.79 7.87
N PRO A 538 -33.97 19.07 7.71
CA PRO A 538 -34.92 19.28 6.62
C PRO A 538 -35.56 20.68 6.57
N ASN A 539 -35.53 21.39 7.71
CA ASN A 539 -36.06 22.74 7.87
C ASN A 539 -35.00 23.83 7.70
N SER A 540 -33.74 23.46 7.44
CA SER A 540 -32.67 24.42 7.18
C SER A 540 -32.94 25.19 5.89
N ASN A 541 -32.51 26.46 5.86
CA ASN A 541 -32.59 27.32 4.68
C ASN A 541 -31.41 27.09 3.71
N SER A 542 -30.85 25.87 3.65
CA SER A 542 -29.73 25.56 2.76
C SER A 542 -30.10 25.78 1.28
N GLU A 543 -29.13 26.21 0.48
CA GLU A 543 -29.33 26.48 -0.96
C GLU A 543 -29.80 25.24 -1.71
N ALA A 544 -29.25 24.07 -1.38
CA ALA A 544 -29.66 22.78 -1.93
C ALA A 544 -31.15 22.47 -1.62
N ASN A 545 -31.59 22.68 -0.37
CA ASN A 545 -32.99 22.47 0.02
C ASN A 545 -33.95 23.41 -0.72
N GLN A 546 -33.55 24.68 -0.89
CA GLN A 546 -34.34 25.66 -1.65
C GLN A 546 -34.48 25.25 -3.12
N MET A 547 -33.37 24.89 -3.78
CA MET A 547 -33.35 24.51 -5.19
C MET A 547 -34.10 23.20 -5.47
N ALA A 548 -34.04 22.22 -4.56
CA ALA A 548 -34.81 20.99 -4.67
C ALA A 548 -36.32 21.26 -4.64
N LYS A 549 -36.81 22.01 -3.63
CA LYS A 549 -38.22 22.42 -3.50
C LYS A 549 -38.70 23.19 -4.73
N PHE A 550 -37.88 24.15 -5.18
CA PHE A 550 -38.14 24.94 -6.38
C PHE A 550 -38.28 24.08 -7.64
N THR A 551 -37.36 23.13 -7.84
CA THR A 551 -37.38 22.23 -9.00
C THR A 551 -38.60 21.31 -8.99
N PHE A 552 -39.00 20.79 -7.82
CA PHE A 552 -40.24 20.00 -7.68
C PHE A 552 -41.48 20.78 -8.07
N TYR A 553 -41.55 22.05 -7.67
CA TYR A 553 -42.65 22.95 -8.02
C TYR A 553 -42.71 23.22 -9.52
N LEU A 554 -41.59 23.63 -10.12
CA LEU A 554 -41.52 23.92 -11.56
C LEU A 554 -41.88 22.71 -12.41
N ARG A 555 -41.36 21.53 -12.08
CA ARG A 555 -41.56 20.33 -12.91
C ARG A 555 -43.01 19.87 -12.96
N ARG A 556 -43.80 20.15 -11.92
CA ARG A 556 -45.24 19.88 -11.88
C ARG A 556 -46.05 20.98 -12.57
N SER A 557 -45.64 22.23 -12.39
CA SER A 557 -46.39 23.40 -12.86
C SER A 557 -46.21 23.69 -14.35
N LEU A 558 -45.09 23.28 -14.96
CA LEU A 558 -44.75 23.53 -16.35
C LEU A 558 -44.82 22.28 -17.23
N LYS A 559 -45.04 22.46 -18.54
CA LYS A 559 -44.83 21.38 -19.53
C LYS A 559 -43.34 21.07 -19.69
N LYS A 560 -43.00 19.87 -20.18
CA LYS A 560 -41.60 19.44 -20.40
C LYS A 560 -40.81 20.49 -21.19
N ALA A 561 -41.32 20.96 -22.34
CA ALA A 561 -40.62 21.95 -23.18
C ALA A 561 -40.40 23.32 -22.49
N GLU A 562 -41.40 23.82 -21.76
CA GLU A 562 -41.32 25.08 -21.03
C GLU A 562 -40.30 24.99 -19.87
N TRP A 563 -40.29 23.87 -19.16
CA TRP A 563 -39.30 23.60 -18.10
C TRP A 563 -37.87 23.57 -18.65
N HIS A 564 -37.65 22.92 -19.80
CA HIS A 564 -36.34 22.90 -20.47
C HIS A 564 -35.91 24.32 -20.86
N SER A 565 -36.80 25.07 -21.52
CA SER A 565 -36.48 26.43 -22.02
C SER A 565 -36.17 27.41 -20.89
N LEU A 566 -36.93 27.38 -19.79
CA LEU A 566 -36.73 28.28 -18.66
C LEU A 566 -35.38 28.02 -17.98
N ASN A 567 -35.13 26.77 -17.59
CA ASN A 567 -33.92 26.42 -16.84
C ASN A 567 -32.66 26.54 -17.70
N LYS A 568 -32.70 26.10 -18.97
CA LYS A 568 -31.57 26.27 -19.90
C LYS A 568 -31.30 27.75 -20.20
N GLY A 569 -32.35 28.56 -20.37
CA GLY A 569 -32.22 30.01 -20.56
C GLY A 569 -31.62 30.72 -19.34
N ALA A 570 -32.05 30.33 -18.13
CA ALA A 570 -31.51 30.85 -16.88
C ALA A 570 -30.03 30.48 -16.69
N LEU A 571 -29.66 29.22 -16.97
CA LEU A 571 -28.27 28.75 -16.94
C LEU A 571 -27.37 29.54 -17.91
N ILE A 572 -27.79 29.69 -19.17
CA ILE A 572 -27.02 30.46 -20.17
C ILE A 572 -26.84 31.92 -19.73
N THR A 573 -27.88 32.51 -19.13
CA THR A 573 -27.81 33.89 -18.62
C THR A 573 -26.82 33.99 -17.46
N HIS A 574 -26.85 33.03 -16.53
CA HIS A 574 -25.89 32.95 -15.42
C HIS A 574 -24.45 32.81 -15.91
N LEU A 575 -24.18 31.87 -16.82
CA LEU A 575 -22.84 31.63 -17.38
C LEU A 575 -22.28 32.86 -18.10
N ARG A 576 -23.13 33.64 -18.79
CA ARG A 576 -22.74 34.93 -19.38
C ARG A 576 -22.45 36.01 -18.34
N SER A 577 -23.18 36.01 -17.23
CA SER A 577 -23.04 37.00 -16.16
C SER A 577 -21.79 36.79 -15.29
N ARG A 578 -21.23 35.57 -15.20
CA ARG A 578 -20.02 35.22 -14.42
C ARG A 578 -18.83 36.16 -14.69
N HIS A 579 -18.70 36.67 -15.91
CA HIS A 579 -17.61 37.58 -16.32
C HIS A 579 -17.87 39.07 -16.04
N THR A 580 -19.10 39.46 -15.68
CA THR A 580 -19.50 40.88 -15.58
C THR A 580 -19.94 41.27 -14.17
N LYS A 581 -20.69 40.42 -13.45
CA LYS A 581 -21.06 40.55 -12.03
C LYS A 581 -21.30 39.16 -11.41
N PRO A 582 -20.58 38.75 -10.35
CA PRO A 582 -20.82 37.46 -9.70
C PRO A 582 -22.10 37.54 -8.86
N ILE A 583 -23.22 37.05 -9.41
CA ILE A 583 -24.46 36.79 -8.67
C ILE A 583 -24.49 35.29 -8.37
N GLY A 584 -24.90 34.88 -7.18
CA GLY A 584 -25.08 33.47 -6.82
C GLY A 584 -26.04 32.75 -7.78
N PHE A 585 -25.80 31.46 -8.04
CA PHE A 585 -26.60 30.71 -9.02
C PHE A 585 -28.09 30.65 -8.63
N VAL A 586 -28.39 30.41 -7.35
CA VAL A 586 -29.77 30.37 -6.82
C VAL A 586 -30.50 31.69 -7.03
N ASP A 587 -29.85 32.83 -6.80
CA ASP A 587 -30.45 34.15 -7.01
C ASP A 587 -30.69 34.45 -8.49
N SER A 588 -29.80 33.99 -9.38
CA SER A 588 -29.99 34.07 -10.82
C SER A 588 -31.22 33.27 -11.27
N MET A 589 -31.40 32.06 -10.73
CA MET A 589 -32.57 31.23 -10.99
C MET A 589 -33.85 31.88 -10.45
N ARG A 590 -33.81 32.47 -9.26
CA ARG A 590 -34.92 33.23 -8.67
C ARG A 590 -35.34 34.40 -9.57
N ALA A 591 -34.39 35.22 -10.02
CA ALA A 591 -34.68 36.36 -10.88
C ALA A 591 -35.29 35.95 -12.24
N ALA A 592 -34.76 34.88 -12.85
CA ALA A 592 -35.31 34.32 -14.09
C ALA A 592 -36.74 33.81 -13.89
N TYR A 593 -36.99 33.11 -12.78
CA TYR A 593 -38.30 32.61 -12.41
C TYR A 593 -39.33 33.72 -12.20
N GLU A 594 -39.00 34.74 -11.39
CA GLU A 594 -39.92 35.85 -11.11
C GLU A 594 -40.30 36.61 -12.38
N THR A 595 -39.37 36.74 -13.33
CA THR A 595 -39.63 37.35 -14.64
C THR A 595 -40.57 36.48 -15.48
N TYR A 596 -40.38 35.15 -15.45
CA TYR A 596 -41.24 34.20 -16.15
C TYR A 596 -42.65 34.14 -15.54
N ALA A 597 -42.73 34.07 -14.20
CA ALA A 597 -43.97 33.99 -13.44
C ALA A 597 -44.90 35.19 -13.65
N LYS A 598 -44.34 36.39 -13.90
CA LYS A 598 -45.11 37.60 -14.24
C LYS A 598 -45.78 37.55 -15.61
N SER A 599 -45.23 36.76 -16.53
CA SER A 599 -45.63 36.75 -17.95
C SER A 599 -46.39 35.49 -18.38
N HIS A 600 -46.40 34.45 -17.56
CA HIS A 600 -46.98 33.15 -17.89
C HIS A 600 -47.88 32.63 -16.76
N LYS A 601 -48.75 31.67 -17.09
CA LYS A 601 -49.58 30.92 -16.11
C LYS A 601 -49.14 29.46 -16.03
N THR A 602 -49.53 28.76 -14.97
CA THR A 602 -49.24 27.33 -14.82
C THR A 602 -49.99 26.50 -15.87
N LYS A 603 -49.59 25.23 -16.03
CA LYS A 603 -50.25 24.25 -16.90
C LYS A 603 -51.76 24.13 -16.61
N ASP A 604 -52.17 24.33 -15.36
CA ASP A 604 -53.55 24.23 -14.90
C ASP A 604 -54.30 25.58 -14.99
N GLY A 605 -53.65 26.64 -15.48
CA GLY A 605 -54.23 27.97 -15.68
C GLY A 605 -54.23 28.90 -14.45
N GLU A 606 -53.53 28.50 -13.39
CA GLU A 606 -53.38 29.25 -12.13
C GLU A 606 -52.17 30.19 -12.18
N ASP A 607 -52.14 31.17 -11.28
CA ASP A 607 -50.99 32.05 -11.09
C ASP A 607 -49.88 31.31 -10.33
N PHE A 608 -48.62 31.66 -10.61
CA PHE A 608 -47.46 31.07 -9.96
C PHE A 608 -47.33 31.51 -8.49
N LEU A 609 -46.84 30.61 -7.62
CA LEU A 609 -46.56 30.92 -6.22
C LEU A 609 -45.31 31.82 -6.09
N GLY A 610 -45.25 32.63 -5.03
CA GLY A 610 -44.04 33.38 -4.70
C GLY A 610 -42.89 32.46 -4.29
N TRP A 611 -41.64 32.91 -4.46
CA TRP A 611 -40.46 32.12 -4.08
C TRP A 611 -40.49 31.64 -2.62
N ASP A 612 -40.80 32.55 -1.69
CA ASP A 612 -40.86 32.24 -0.26
C ASP A 612 -41.98 31.26 0.08
N ASP A 613 -43.08 31.28 -0.68
CA ASP A 613 -44.19 30.32 -0.51
C ASP A 613 -43.81 28.91 -0.95
N ILE A 614 -42.92 28.79 -1.95
CA ILE A 614 -42.39 27.53 -2.45
C ILE A 614 -41.37 26.96 -1.46
N VAL A 615 -40.42 27.78 -0.99
CA VAL A 615 -39.40 27.37 -0.01
C VAL A 615 -40.03 26.98 1.32
N GLY A 616 -41.06 27.73 1.75
CA GLY A 616 -41.88 27.43 2.92
C GLY A 616 -42.84 26.24 2.75
N THR A 617 -42.86 25.58 1.58
CA THR A 617 -43.70 24.40 1.29
C THR A 617 -45.20 24.60 1.58
N LYS A 618 -45.75 25.79 1.31
CA LYS A 618 -47.16 26.10 1.62
C LYS A 618 -48.17 25.20 0.89
N ALA A 619 -47.78 24.62 -0.25
CA ALA A 619 -48.62 23.68 -0.99
C ALA A 619 -48.63 22.29 -0.31
N PRO A 620 -49.79 21.73 0.09
CA PRO A 620 -49.87 20.46 0.82
C PRO A 620 -49.23 19.26 0.09
N TRP A 621 -49.34 19.23 -1.24
CA TRP A 621 -48.74 18.17 -2.05
C TRP A 621 -47.20 18.27 -2.10
N LEU A 622 -46.66 19.49 -2.03
CA LEU A 622 -45.22 19.75 -2.03
C LEU A 622 -44.62 19.36 -0.67
N ALA A 623 -45.31 19.67 0.43
CA ALA A 623 -44.93 19.23 1.77
C ALA A 623 -44.88 17.69 1.87
N LYS A 624 -45.90 16.98 1.35
CA LYS A 624 -45.89 15.51 1.30
C LYS A 624 -44.74 14.97 0.44
N ARG A 625 -44.48 15.59 -0.71
CA ARG A 625 -43.34 15.20 -1.56
C ARG A 625 -41.99 15.46 -0.89
N TRP A 626 -41.88 16.55 -0.14
CA TRP A 626 -40.69 16.89 0.64
C TRP A 626 -40.39 15.83 1.69
N GLN A 627 -41.41 15.36 2.42
CA GLN A 627 -41.26 14.24 3.37
C GLN A 627 -40.76 12.97 2.66
N SER A 628 -41.35 12.62 1.51
CA SER A 628 -40.93 11.44 0.75
C SER A 628 -39.48 11.50 0.29
N ILE A 629 -38.97 12.67 -0.13
CA ILE A 629 -37.56 12.77 -0.53
C ILE A 629 -36.61 12.80 0.66
N VAL A 630 -37.02 13.39 1.80
CA VAL A 630 -36.23 13.35 3.04
C VAL A 630 -36.02 11.90 3.49
N GLU A 631 -37.09 11.08 3.48
CA GLU A 631 -36.98 9.65 3.78
C GLU A 631 -36.08 8.92 2.78
N TYR A 632 -36.27 9.15 1.47
CA TYR A 632 -35.44 8.53 0.42
C TYR A 632 -33.96 8.88 0.56
N CYS A 633 -33.63 10.17 0.77
CA CYS A 633 -32.26 10.63 0.91
C CYS A 633 -31.64 10.18 2.23
N SER A 634 -32.41 10.08 3.32
CA SER A 634 -31.92 9.52 4.59
C SER A 634 -31.60 8.03 4.49
N ARG A 635 -32.36 7.26 3.71
CA ARG A 635 -32.14 5.82 3.52
C ARG A 635 -30.88 5.53 2.73
N LEU A 636 -30.58 6.36 1.73
CA LEU A 636 -29.44 6.19 0.84
C LEU A 636 -28.24 7.10 1.17
N ASP A 637 -28.34 7.85 2.26
CA ASP A 637 -27.36 8.85 2.72
C ASP A 637 -26.92 9.80 1.60
N LEU A 638 -27.90 10.48 1.01
CA LEU A 638 -27.73 11.42 -0.10
C LEU A 638 -27.80 12.86 0.41
N SER A 639 -26.65 13.43 0.76
CA SER A 639 -26.53 14.82 1.17
C SER A 639 -25.36 15.50 0.46
N PRO A 640 -25.34 16.84 0.35
CA PRO A 640 -24.18 17.57 -0.17
C PRO A 640 -22.90 17.32 0.65
N THR A 641 -23.03 16.99 1.93
CA THR A 641 -21.91 16.67 2.83
C THR A 641 -21.38 15.26 2.66
N SER A 642 -22.25 14.28 2.39
CA SER A 642 -21.84 12.89 2.17
C SER A 642 -21.47 12.59 0.71
N VAL A 643 -21.86 13.46 -0.22
CA VAL A 643 -21.69 13.29 -1.65
C VAL A 643 -21.44 14.66 -2.34
N PRO A 644 -20.25 15.26 -2.18
CA PRO A 644 -19.98 16.61 -2.69
C PRO A 644 -19.92 16.68 -4.23
N VAL A 645 -19.44 15.63 -4.90
CA VAL A 645 -19.29 15.58 -6.38
C VAL A 645 -20.56 15.05 -7.09
N GLY A 646 -21.48 14.44 -6.35
CA GLY A 646 -22.62 13.69 -6.88
C GLY A 646 -22.29 12.23 -7.26
N LEU A 647 -23.32 11.38 -7.39
CA LEU A 647 -23.20 9.96 -7.78
C LEU A 647 -24.10 9.63 -8.96
N ALA A 648 -23.78 8.55 -9.67
CA ALA A 648 -24.68 7.87 -10.58
C ALA A 648 -24.90 6.43 -10.12
N PHE A 649 -26.13 5.95 -10.23
CA PHE A 649 -26.49 4.56 -9.96
C PHE A 649 -26.96 3.88 -11.24
N VAL A 650 -26.25 2.83 -11.68
CA VAL A 650 -26.63 2.00 -12.84
C VAL A 650 -27.27 0.71 -12.31
N ASN A 651 -28.60 0.61 -12.37
CA ASN A 651 -29.39 -0.42 -11.69
C ASN A 651 -28.95 -0.71 -10.24
N GLY A 652 -28.60 0.34 -9.50
CA GLY A 652 -28.15 0.23 -8.11
C GLY A 652 -26.64 0.13 -7.91
N VAL A 653 -25.82 -0.12 -8.94
CA VAL A 653 -24.36 -0.04 -8.83
C VAL A 653 -23.94 1.43 -8.74
N GLN A 654 -23.25 1.80 -7.66
CA GLN A 654 -22.78 3.16 -7.40
C GLN A 654 -21.54 3.50 -8.22
N LEU A 655 -21.56 4.64 -8.90
CA LEU A 655 -20.44 5.24 -9.63
C LEU A 655 -20.27 6.71 -9.21
N SER A 656 -19.01 7.16 -9.13
CA SER A 656 -18.69 8.56 -8.81
C SER A 656 -18.74 9.44 -10.06
N LEU A 657 -19.26 10.67 -9.94
CA LEU A 657 -19.38 11.63 -11.06
C LEU A 657 -18.08 12.40 -11.33
N VAL A 658 -17.01 11.65 -11.56
CA VAL A 658 -15.67 12.16 -11.86
C VAL A 658 -15.46 12.29 -13.37
N ASP A 659 -14.46 13.04 -13.82
CA ASP A 659 -14.02 13.03 -15.22
C ASP A 659 -13.90 11.61 -15.78
N GLY A 660 -14.59 11.34 -16.90
CA GLY A 660 -14.71 10.01 -17.49
C GLY A 660 -15.87 9.15 -16.98
N TYR A 661 -16.76 9.67 -16.11
CA TYR A 661 -17.93 8.94 -15.60
C TYR A 661 -18.81 8.35 -16.72
N GLN A 662 -18.90 9.00 -17.88
CA GLN A 662 -19.66 8.49 -19.02
C GLN A 662 -19.14 7.14 -19.53
N GLN A 663 -17.81 6.96 -19.56
CA GLN A 663 -17.19 5.70 -19.95
C GLN A 663 -17.44 4.63 -18.90
N GLN A 664 -17.40 4.99 -17.61
CA GLN A 664 -17.70 4.08 -16.51
C GLN A 664 -19.16 3.62 -16.54
N ILE A 665 -20.11 4.54 -16.71
CA ILE A 665 -21.54 4.22 -16.87
C ILE A 665 -21.73 3.30 -18.08
N PHE A 666 -21.11 3.60 -19.21
CA PHE A 666 -21.25 2.78 -20.42
C PHE A 666 -20.67 1.38 -20.26
N ARG A 667 -19.49 1.25 -19.63
CA ARG A 667 -18.88 -0.03 -19.27
C ARG A 667 -19.80 -0.84 -18.37
N GLU A 668 -20.36 -0.21 -17.34
CA GLU A 668 -21.27 -0.88 -16.41
C GLU A 668 -22.56 -1.35 -17.08
N ILE A 669 -23.14 -0.53 -17.96
CA ILE A 669 -24.29 -0.92 -18.78
C ILE A 669 -23.96 -2.17 -19.63
N GLN A 670 -22.77 -2.24 -20.22
CA GLN A 670 -22.37 -3.42 -21.00
C GLN A 670 -22.24 -4.68 -20.13
N ILE A 671 -21.61 -4.57 -18.96
CA ILE A 671 -21.46 -5.66 -18.00
C ILE A 671 -22.83 -6.19 -17.56
N GLN A 672 -23.72 -5.30 -17.14
CA GLN A 672 -25.06 -5.68 -16.70
C GLN A 672 -25.92 -6.22 -17.84
N THR A 673 -25.78 -5.68 -19.05
CA THR A 673 -26.49 -6.21 -20.22
C THR A 673 -26.06 -7.65 -20.48
N TRP A 674 -24.75 -7.91 -20.46
CA TRP A 674 -24.21 -9.26 -20.63
C TRP A 674 -24.67 -10.20 -19.51
N LEU A 675 -24.65 -9.76 -18.25
CA LEU A 675 -25.10 -10.53 -17.10
C LEU A 675 -26.58 -10.92 -17.22
N LEU A 676 -27.46 -9.96 -17.51
CA LEU A 676 -28.89 -10.23 -17.71
C LEU A 676 -29.12 -11.16 -18.91
N SER A 677 -28.34 -11.03 -19.97
CA SER A 677 -28.40 -11.92 -21.14
C SER A 677 -27.99 -13.35 -20.80
N LYS A 678 -26.97 -13.52 -19.96
CA LYS A 678 -26.52 -14.82 -19.44
C LYS A 678 -27.61 -15.47 -18.60
N GLN A 679 -28.16 -14.74 -17.63
CA GLN A 679 -29.22 -15.21 -16.74
C GLN A 679 -30.50 -15.60 -17.49
N LEU A 680 -30.91 -14.79 -18.47
CA LEU A 680 -32.05 -15.10 -19.33
C LEU A 680 -31.82 -16.38 -20.14
N ARG A 681 -30.57 -16.65 -20.56
CA ARG A 681 -30.19 -17.87 -21.28
C ARG A 681 -30.18 -19.10 -20.36
N GLU A 682 -29.72 -18.94 -19.13
CA GLU A 682 -29.68 -19.98 -18.09
C GLU A 682 -31.07 -20.27 -17.51
N GLY A 683 -32.04 -19.39 -17.75
CA GLY A 683 -33.43 -19.53 -17.31
C GLY A 683 -33.66 -19.09 -15.86
N GLU A 684 -32.80 -18.23 -15.30
CA GLU A 684 -32.97 -17.69 -13.94
C GLU A 684 -34.23 -16.82 -13.81
N PHE A 685 -34.64 -16.15 -14.89
CA PHE A 685 -35.88 -15.37 -14.98
C PHE A 685 -36.52 -15.50 -16.37
N ALA A 686 -37.85 -15.33 -16.44
CA ALA A 686 -38.60 -15.41 -17.69
C ALA A 686 -38.78 -14.03 -18.34
N ALA A 687 -39.03 -14.02 -19.66
CA ALA A 687 -39.28 -12.78 -20.40
C ALA A 687 -40.55 -12.02 -19.97
N GLU A 688 -41.45 -12.67 -19.23
CA GLU A 688 -42.70 -12.09 -18.70
C GLU A 688 -42.52 -11.47 -17.30
N ASP A 689 -41.39 -11.76 -16.63
CA ASP A 689 -41.12 -11.29 -15.28
C ASP A 689 -40.74 -9.80 -15.27
N ASN A 690 -41.01 -9.13 -14.14
CA ASN A 690 -40.57 -7.76 -13.95
C ASN A 690 -39.05 -7.72 -13.73
N ILE A 691 -38.32 -7.35 -14.79
CA ILE A 691 -36.85 -7.28 -14.79
C ILE A 691 -36.32 -6.45 -13.61
N GLN A 692 -37.00 -5.35 -13.24
CA GLN A 692 -36.57 -4.51 -12.13
C GLN A 692 -36.71 -5.20 -10.77
N GLU A 693 -37.71 -6.07 -10.59
CA GLU A 693 -37.81 -6.89 -9.38
C GLU A 693 -36.71 -7.95 -9.33
N HIS A 694 -36.34 -8.51 -10.47
CA HIS A 694 -35.23 -9.46 -10.57
C HIS A 694 -33.88 -8.78 -10.24
N VAL A 695 -33.58 -7.63 -10.86
CA VAL A 695 -32.30 -6.93 -10.65
C VAL A 695 -32.12 -6.50 -9.20
N TYR A 696 -33.10 -5.83 -8.60
CA TYR A 696 -32.99 -5.37 -7.21
C TYR A 696 -33.29 -6.48 -6.19
N GLY A 697 -33.88 -7.61 -6.58
CA GLY A 697 -34.20 -8.73 -5.67
C GLY A 697 -33.01 -9.62 -5.33
N ARG A 698 -31.95 -9.61 -6.14
CA ARG A 698 -30.84 -10.57 -6.04
C ARG A 698 -29.83 -10.23 -4.94
N LEU A 699 -29.43 -8.95 -4.85
CA LEU A 699 -28.30 -8.51 -4.01
C LEU A 699 -28.41 -7.05 -3.51
N ALA A 700 -29.54 -6.37 -3.75
CA ALA A 700 -29.62 -4.94 -3.47
C ALA A 700 -29.75 -4.65 -1.97
N VAL A 701 -28.80 -3.90 -1.44
CA VAL A 701 -28.87 -3.41 -0.06
C VAL A 701 -29.95 -2.35 0.03
N GLY A 702 -30.85 -2.50 1.00
CA GLY A 702 -32.00 -1.63 1.17
C GLY A 702 -31.67 -0.21 1.65
N SER A 703 -30.48 0.03 2.20
CA SER A 703 -30.02 1.34 2.68
C SER A 703 -28.53 1.51 2.40
N ARG A 704 -28.07 2.75 2.32
CA ARG A 704 -26.67 3.11 2.10
C ARG A 704 -26.22 4.06 3.20
N ASN A 705 -24.98 3.88 3.68
CA ASN A 705 -24.28 4.80 4.55
C ASN A 705 -22.87 5.02 3.97
N ALA A 706 -22.49 6.27 3.70
CA ALA A 706 -21.23 6.58 3.02
C ALA A 706 -19.98 6.17 3.81
N LEU A 707 -20.08 6.03 5.14
CA LEU A 707 -18.95 5.59 5.98
C LEU A 707 -18.70 4.08 5.90
N ILE A 708 -19.73 3.28 5.61
CA ILE A 708 -19.64 1.82 5.61
C ILE A 708 -19.08 1.31 4.28
N TYR A 709 -19.52 1.90 3.17
CA TYR A 709 -19.06 1.53 1.84
C TYR A 709 -17.82 2.33 1.48
N ALA A 710 -16.72 1.64 1.17
CA ALA A 710 -15.46 2.28 0.82
C ALA A 710 -15.65 3.24 -0.36
N SER A 711 -15.14 4.46 -0.22
CA SER A 711 -15.14 5.49 -1.26
C SER A 711 -13.82 6.24 -1.22
N ASP A 712 -13.55 7.09 -2.21
CA ASP A 712 -12.32 7.90 -2.22
C ASP A 712 -12.25 8.86 -1.02
N GLU A 713 -13.41 9.26 -0.47
CA GLU A 713 -13.52 10.15 0.70
C GLU A 713 -13.39 9.38 2.02
N ALA A 714 -13.72 8.08 2.02
CA ALA A 714 -13.61 7.19 3.17
C ALA A 714 -12.92 5.87 2.75
N PRO A 715 -11.59 5.89 2.53
CA PRO A 715 -10.85 4.69 2.14
C PRO A 715 -10.83 3.66 3.27
N LEU A 716 -10.58 2.40 2.92
CA LEU A 716 -10.42 1.34 3.90
C LEU A 716 -9.17 1.57 4.75
N ARG A 717 -9.32 1.46 6.08
CA ARG A 717 -8.23 1.53 7.06
C ARG A 717 -8.36 0.35 8.01
N PHE A 718 -7.25 -0.31 8.32
CA PHE A 718 -7.21 -1.44 9.25
C PHE A 718 -6.15 -1.22 10.33
N LEU A 719 -6.37 -1.80 11.51
CA LEU A 719 -5.41 -1.76 12.62
C LEU A 719 -4.10 -2.48 12.23
N PRO A 720 -2.92 -1.88 12.49
CA PRO A 720 -1.64 -2.56 12.32
C PRO A 720 -1.38 -3.51 13.50
N PHE A 721 -1.81 -4.76 13.40
CA PHE A 721 -1.66 -5.77 14.47
C PHE A 721 -0.21 -6.24 14.73
N GLY A 722 0.79 -5.71 14.04
CA GLY A 722 2.20 -6.14 14.14
C GLY A 722 2.92 -5.74 15.44
N GLU A 723 2.37 -4.78 16.20
CA GLU A 723 2.98 -4.32 17.44
C GLU A 723 2.52 -5.17 18.65
N GLN A 724 3.49 -5.76 19.36
CA GLN A 724 3.21 -6.56 20.56
C GLN A 724 2.47 -5.75 21.65
N LEU A 725 2.69 -4.44 21.74
CA LEU A 725 2.02 -3.56 22.68
C LEU A 725 0.51 -3.48 22.41
N VAL A 726 0.14 -3.32 21.14
CA VAL A 726 -1.27 -3.28 20.71
C VAL A 726 -1.95 -4.61 21.01
N GLN A 727 -1.30 -5.73 20.74
CA GLN A 727 -1.87 -7.05 21.02
C GLN A 727 -2.07 -7.29 22.52
N LYS A 728 -1.07 -6.99 23.36
CA LYS A 728 -1.17 -7.11 24.82
C LYS A 728 -2.29 -6.25 25.39
N TRP A 729 -2.48 -5.04 24.85
CA TRP A 729 -3.58 -4.17 25.24
C TRP A 729 -4.94 -4.73 24.85
N ILE A 730 -5.09 -5.26 23.64
CA ILE A 730 -6.33 -5.89 23.19
C ILE A 730 -6.72 -7.08 24.08
N ASP A 731 -5.74 -7.90 24.44
CA ASP A 731 -5.99 -9.12 25.21
C ASP A 731 -6.26 -8.84 26.71
N ASN A 732 -5.70 -7.76 27.27
CA ASN A 732 -5.78 -7.48 28.71
C ASN A 732 -6.73 -6.32 29.09
N SER A 733 -6.99 -5.38 28.20
CA SER A 733 -7.66 -4.11 28.53
C SER A 733 -9.00 -3.91 27.83
N ILE A 734 -9.39 -4.78 26.89
CA ILE A 734 -10.65 -4.68 26.15
C ILE A 734 -11.65 -5.73 26.65
N TYR A 735 -12.77 -5.23 27.16
CA TYR A 735 -13.89 -6.03 27.66
C TYR A 735 -15.06 -6.00 26.66
N TYR A 736 -15.70 -7.15 26.43
CA TYR A 736 -16.70 -7.32 25.38
C TYR A 736 -18.08 -7.64 25.96
N LEU A 737 -19.06 -6.78 25.74
CA LEU A 737 -20.47 -7.05 26.00
C LEU A 737 -21.05 -7.87 24.85
N ASP A 738 -21.87 -8.87 25.19
CA ASP A 738 -22.53 -9.73 24.21
C ASP A 738 -23.89 -10.21 24.71
N PHE A 739 -24.70 -10.72 23.78
CA PHE A 739 -25.98 -11.35 24.08
C PHE A 739 -25.92 -12.86 23.85
N SER A 740 -26.50 -13.64 24.75
CA SER A 740 -26.61 -15.09 24.69
C SER A 740 -27.87 -15.51 23.91
N THR A 741 -27.77 -16.59 23.12
CA THR A 741 -28.95 -17.20 22.52
C THR A 741 -29.68 -18.03 23.57
N SER A 742 -30.84 -17.56 24.02
CA SER A 742 -31.77 -18.35 24.85
C SER A 742 -32.07 -19.70 24.20
N ALA A 743 -31.94 -20.78 24.98
CA ALA A 743 -32.26 -22.14 24.56
C ALA A 743 -33.74 -22.35 24.13
N ALA A 744 -34.63 -21.38 24.36
CA ALA A 744 -36.04 -21.48 24.05
C ALA A 744 -36.39 -21.16 22.58
N ASP A 745 -35.58 -20.37 21.87
CA ASP A 745 -35.82 -20.00 20.46
C ASP A 745 -35.18 -20.98 19.45
N ALA A 746 -34.53 -22.05 19.95
CA ALA A 746 -33.83 -23.07 19.17
C ALA A 746 -34.75 -24.05 18.38
N GLY A 747 -36.06 -23.79 18.33
CA GLY A 747 -37.05 -24.70 17.76
C GLY A 747 -37.30 -24.58 16.25
N ALA A 748 -36.81 -23.53 15.56
CA ALA A 748 -37.32 -23.21 14.22
C ALA A 748 -36.31 -22.56 13.25
N ALA A 749 -35.14 -23.15 13.03
CA ALA A 749 -34.38 -22.97 11.78
C ALA A 749 -33.29 -24.06 11.64
N GLY A 750 -33.26 -24.75 10.50
CA GLY A 750 -32.32 -25.83 10.23
C GLY A 750 -30.96 -25.34 9.71
N SER A 751 -30.08 -24.88 10.59
CA SER A 751 -28.62 -24.83 10.38
C SER A 751 -27.92 -24.72 11.74
N LYS A 752 -27.53 -25.87 12.31
CA LYS A 752 -27.37 -26.07 13.76
C LYS A 752 -26.07 -25.57 14.41
N ASP A 753 -25.06 -25.12 13.63
CA ASP A 753 -23.76 -24.71 14.18
C ASP A 753 -23.32 -23.27 13.82
N GLU A 754 -23.69 -22.72 12.65
CA GLU A 754 -23.22 -21.39 12.20
C GLU A 754 -23.76 -20.18 13.02
N MET A 755 -24.87 -20.32 13.75
CA MET A 755 -25.48 -19.21 14.52
C MET A 755 -24.95 -19.06 15.96
N LYS A 756 -24.04 -19.93 16.42
CA LYS A 756 -23.52 -19.89 17.80
C LYS A 756 -22.22 -19.09 17.94
N GLU A 757 -21.51 -18.84 16.85
CA GLU A 757 -20.17 -18.27 16.89
C GLU A 757 -20.23 -16.73 16.81
N LYS A 758 -19.62 -16.07 17.80
CA LYS A 758 -19.52 -14.60 17.86
C LYS A 758 -18.38 -14.15 16.94
N LEU A 759 -18.67 -13.98 15.66
CA LEU A 759 -17.66 -13.70 14.64
C LEU A 759 -17.32 -12.20 14.48
N ILE A 760 -18.17 -11.30 14.97
CA ILE A 760 -18.03 -9.85 14.78
C ILE A 760 -17.68 -9.17 16.12
N SER A 761 -16.54 -8.48 16.16
CA SER A 761 -16.04 -7.69 17.28
C SER A 761 -16.09 -6.21 16.90
N THR A 762 -16.91 -5.43 17.61
CA THR A 762 -17.09 -3.99 17.36
C THR A 762 -16.61 -3.19 18.56
N TRP A 763 -15.77 -2.17 18.35
CA TRP A 763 -15.34 -1.24 19.37
C TRP A 763 -15.93 0.15 19.09
N VAL A 764 -16.52 0.75 20.12
CA VAL A 764 -16.94 2.15 20.10
C VAL A 764 -15.95 2.95 20.92
N ILE A 765 -15.22 3.85 20.26
CA ILE A 765 -14.13 4.64 20.83
C ILE A 765 -14.58 6.10 20.89
N GLY A 766 -14.57 6.71 22.07
CA GLY A 766 -14.95 8.10 22.21
C GLY A 766 -14.95 8.61 23.65
N ASP A 767 -15.29 9.89 23.79
CA ASP A 767 -15.51 10.51 25.08
C ASP A 767 -16.93 10.21 25.58
N PHE A 768 -17.06 9.30 26.56
CA PHE A 768 -18.36 8.92 27.11
C PHE A 768 -18.94 9.96 28.08
N GLY A 769 -18.25 11.08 28.33
CA GLY A 769 -18.87 12.23 28.99
C GLY A 769 -19.94 12.87 28.11
N SER A 770 -19.77 12.84 26.78
CA SER A 770 -20.75 13.35 25.82
C SER A 770 -22.00 12.47 25.74
N GLN A 771 -23.19 13.08 25.85
CA GLN A 771 -24.48 12.40 25.64
C GLN A 771 -24.61 11.79 24.24
N ARG A 772 -24.04 12.44 23.20
CA ARG A 772 -24.09 11.94 21.83
C ARG A 772 -23.32 10.64 21.68
N VAL A 773 -22.08 10.59 22.16
CA VAL A 773 -21.23 9.40 22.09
C VAL A 773 -21.85 8.24 22.85
N ARG A 774 -22.42 8.51 24.03
CA ARG A 774 -23.19 7.52 24.80
C ARG A 774 -24.39 6.97 24.03
N SER A 775 -25.13 7.82 23.31
CA SER A 775 -26.26 7.38 22.48
C SER A 775 -25.85 6.45 21.33
N ILE A 776 -24.70 6.72 20.69
CA ILE A 776 -24.12 5.87 19.63
C ILE A 776 -23.67 4.52 20.21
N ALA A 777 -23.01 4.55 21.38
CA ALA A 777 -22.60 3.34 22.11
C ALA A 777 -23.81 2.47 22.50
N ALA A 778 -24.89 3.08 22.98
CA ALA A 778 -26.14 2.36 23.26
C ALA A 778 -26.72 1.73 21.98
N GLY A 779 -26.66 2.45 20.85
CA GLY A 779 -27.05 1.94 19.54
C GLY A 779 -26.26 0.70 19.11
N ALA A 780 -24.96 0.64 19.40
CA ALA A 780 -24.12 -0.53 19.12
C ALA A 780 -24.56 -1.76 19.93
N ILE A 781 -24.85 -1.58 21.23
CA ILE A 781 -25.32 -2.67 22.10
C ILE A 781 -26.70 -3.16 21.64
N LEU A 782 -27.62 -2.25 21.30
CA LEU A 782 -28.93 -2.63 20.76
C LEU A 782 -28.81 -3.37 19.41
N ALA A 783 -27.85 -3.01 18.57
CA ALA A 783 -27.57 -3.74 17.34
C ALA A 783 -27.10 -5.18 17.62
N ALA A 784 -26.25 -5.38 18.63
CA ALA A 784 -25.82 -6.72 19.06
C ALA A 784 -26.97 -7.60 19.59
N LYS A 785 -28.05 -6.99 20.11
CA LYS A 785 -29.28 -7.72 20.45
C LYS A 785 -30.02 -8.25 19.21
N SER A 786 -29.96 -7.50 18.10
CA SER A 786 -30.61 -7.89 16.83
C SER A 786 -29.77 -8.84 15.98
N GLU A 787 -28.45 -8.75 16.07
CA GLU A 787 -27.47 -9.57 15.35
C GLU A 787 -26.58 -10.28 16.36
N THR A 788 -26.98 -11.50 16.77
CA THR A 788 -26.36 -12.25 17.88
C THR A 788 -24.93 -12.71 17.61
N ARG A 789 -24.42 -12.55 16.38
CA ARG A 789 -23.02 -12.82 16.00
C ARG A 789 -22.06 -11.67 16.37
N MET A 790 -22.58 -10.56 16.88
CA MET A 790 -21.84 -9.34 17.23
C MET A 790 -21.57 -9.25 18.74
N ARG A 791 -20.34 -8.90 19.11
CA ARG A 791 -19.93 -8.47 20.45
C ARG A 791 -19.40 -7.03 20.41
N VAL A 792 -19.64 -6.26 21.47
CA VAL A 792 -19.37 -4.82 21.52
C VAL A 792 -18.44 -4.49 22.68
N ALA A 793 -17.36 -3.77 22.42
CA ALA A 793 -16.50 -3.19 23.44
C ALA A 793 -16.64 -1.67 23.47
N LEU A 794 -16.56 -1.09 24.67
CA LEU A 794 -16.60 0.35 24.91
C LEU A 794 -15.21 0.80 25.35
N VAL A 795 -14.58 1.69 24.58
CA VAL A 795 -13.21 2.17 24.87
C VAL A 795 -13.25 3.68 25.07
N HIS A 796 -13.00 4.11 26.31
CA HIS A 796 -13.03 5.53 26.64
C HIS A 796 -11.70 6.21 26.33
N VAL A 797 -11.79 7.42 25.76
CA VAL A 797 -10.67 8.34 25.59
C VAL A 797 -11.09 9.74 26.08
N ALA A 798 -10.37 10.27 27.06
CA ALA A 798 -10.62 11.62 27.58
C ALA A 798 -10.06 12.69 26.62
N HIS A 799 -10.87 13.73 26.32
CA HIS A 799 -10.47 14.83 25.43
C HIS A 799 -9.56 15.88 26.10
N THR A 800 -9.59 16.01 27.42
CA THR A 800 -8.86 17.06 28.15
C THR A 800 -7.35 16.95 27.95
N THR A 801 -6.75 18.00 27.36
CA THR A 801 -5.31 18.13 27.16
C THR A 801 -4.60 18.71 28.38
N GLU A 802 -5.32 19.27 29.35
CA GLU A 802 -4.76 19.78 30.60
C GLU A 802 -5.79 19.56 31.72
N ALA A 803 -5.49 18.68 32.67
CA ALA A 803 -6.11 18.70 33.98
C ALA A 803 -5.04 18.29 34.98
N GLN A 804 -4.42 19.30 35.59
CA GLN A 804 -3.58 19.15 36.77
C GLN A 804 -4.34 18.33 37.82
N PRO A 805 -3.76 17.26 38.38
CA PRO A 805 -4.37 16.49 39.48
C PRO A 805 -4.48 17.28 40.80
N ALA A 806 -4.03 18.55 40.85
CA ALA A 806 -3.82 19.29 42.09
C ALA A 806 -5.08 20.01 42.63
N ASP A 807 -6.09 20.28 41.81
CA ASP A 807 -7.23 21.11 42.23
C ASP A 807 -8.47 20.31 42.70
N ARG A 808 -8.45 18.97 42.65
CA ARG A 808 -9.51 18.14 43.29
C ARG A 808 -9.57 18.30 44.82
N ALA A 809 -8.63 19.01 45.45
CA ALA A 809 -8.58 19.22 46.89
C ALA A 809 -9.38 20.45 47.38
N GLN A 810 -9.90 21.31 46.51
CA GLN A 810 -10.67 22.49 46.89
C GLN A 810 -11.96 22.51 46.08
N GLY A 811 -13.09 22.26 46.75
CA GLY A 811 -14.41 22.14 46.14
C GLY A 811 -14.94 23.45 45.53
N GLU A 812 -14.31 23.91 44.45
CA GLU A 812 -14.84 24.90 43.53
C GLU A 812 -15.40 24.16 42.31
N GLU A 813 -16.72 24.21 42.14
CA GLU A 813 -17.41 23.69 40.97
C GLU A 813 -16.91 24.45 39.73
N ALA A 814 -16.33 23.73 38.76
CA ALA A 814 -15.90 24.32 37.51
C ALA A 814 -17.13 24.86 36.73
N GLU A 815 -17.27 26.19 36.67
CA GLU A 815 -18.36 26.94 36.03
C GLU A 815 -18.48 26.78 34.49
N ASP A 816 -17.68 25.91 33.86
CA ASP A 816 -17.61 25.73 32.39
C ASP A 816 -17.83 24.27 31.93
N THR A 817 -18.72 23.51 32.57
CA THR A 817 -19.14 22.21 32.03
C THR A 817 -20.20 22.41 30.91
N PRO A 818 -19.97 21.93 29.68
CA PRO A 818 -20.94 22.04 28.60
C PRO A 818 -22.26 21.33 28.94
N GLU A 819 -23.40 21.89 28.52
CA GLU A 819 -24.72 21.24 28.71
C GLU A 819 -24.70 19.80 28.15
N GLY A 820 -25.05 18.82 28.98
CA GLY A 820 -25.12 17.40 28.60
C GLY A 820 -23.82 16.59 28.78
N TYR A 821 -22.76 17.21 29.31
CA TYR A 821 -21.52 16.51 29.67
C TYR A 821 -21.56 15.97 31.10
N ASP A 822 -21.19 14.71 31.29
CA ASP A 822 -21.19 14.03 32.58
C ASP A 822 -19.79 13.51 32.92
N VAL A 823 -19.21 14.03 33.99
CA VAL A 823 -17.82 13.75 34.41
C VAL A 823 -17.67 12.35 35.01
N ASP A 824 -18.72 11.84 35.66
CA ASP A 824 -18.68 10.57 36.39
C ASP A 824 -19.07 9.37 35.49
N ALA A 825 -19.79 9.63 34.40
CA ALA A 825 -20.25 8.59 33.48
C ALA A 825 -19.15 7.65 32.96
N PRO A 826 -17.98 8.12 32.48
CA PRO A 826 -16.94 7.24 31.95
C PRO A 826 -16.41 6.23 32.97
N GLN A 827 -16.27 6.64 34.23
CA GLN A 827 -15.76 5.81 35.31
C GLN A 827 -16.77 4.72 35.69
N VAL A 828 -18.05 5.09 35.81
CA VAL A 828 -19.13 4.12 36.08
C VAL A 828 -19.25 3.10 34.94
N ILE A 829 -19.13 3.54 33.68
CA ILE A 829 -19.13 2.64 32.52
C ILE A 829 -17.96 1.64 32.60
N TYR A 830 -16.75 2.11 32.90
CA TYR A 830 -15.59 1.23 33.06
C TYR A 830 -15.79 0.21 34.19
N GLN A 831 -16.34 0.62 35.33
CA GLN A 831 -16.60 -0.27 36.46
C GLN A 831 -17.62 -1.36 36.13
N LEU A 832 -18.71 -1.00 35.43
CA LEU A 832 -19.74 -1.94 34.98
C LEU A 832 -19.20 -2.96 33.98
N VAL A 833 -18.38 -2.51 33.03
CA VAL A 833 -17.86 -3.36 31.95
C VAL A 833 -16.71 -4.27 32.44
N SER A 834 -15.79 -3.77 33.26
CA SER A 834 -14.67 -4.57 33.79
C SER A 834 -15.10 -5.65 34.80
N SER A 835 -16.28 -5.52 35.43
CA SER A 835 -16.84 -6.53 36.34
C SER A 835 -17.62 -7.65 35.64
N GLN A 836 -17.53 -7.78 34.32
CA GLN A 836 -18.29 -8.76 33.53
C GLN A 836 -18.08 -10.22 33.96
N SER A 837 -16.88 -10.59 34.41
CA SER A 837 -16.58 -11.95 34.89
C SER A 837 -17.44 -12.39 36.08
N ALA A 838 -18.01 -11.43 36.83
CA ALA A 838 -18.94 -11.69 37.92
C ALA A 838 -20.38 -12.02 37.46
N PHE A 839 -20.69 -11.88 36.16
CA PHE A 839 -22.05 -11.99 35.59
C PHE A 839 -22.16 -13.07 34.50
N SER A 840 -21.37 -14.16 34.55
CA SER A 840 -21.32 -15.20 33.51
C SER A 840 -22.68 -15.76 33.09
N ASP A 841 -23.62 -15.88 34.02
CA ASP A 841 -24.97 -16.43 33.77
C ASP A 841 -26.03 -15.33 33.47
N ALA A 842 -25.64 -14.05 33.48
CA ALA A 842 -26.52 -12.88 33.36
C ALA A 842 -25.95 -11.78 32.45
N SER A 843 -25.13 -12.12 31.46
CA SER A 843 -24.52 -11.17 30.52
C SER A 843 -25.56 -10.33 29.75
N ASP A 844 -26.70 -10.93 29.40
CA ASP A 844 -27.82 -10.26 28.74
C ASP A 844 -28.41 -9.13 29.60
N ALA A 845 -28.53 -9.37 30.90
CA ALA A 845 -29.05 -8.39 31.85
C ALA A 845 -28.07 -7.23 32.05
N LEU A 846 -26.76 -7.51 32.05
CA LEU A 846 -25.71 -6.50 32.10
C LEU A 846 -25.73 -5.63 30.83
N ALA A 847 -25.76 -6.23 29.64
CA ALA A 847 -25.79 -5.50 28.37
C ALA A 847 -27.06 -4.65 28.22
N GLU A 848 -28.22 -5.18 28.64
CA GLU A 848 -29.48 -4.42 28.65
C GLU A 848 -29.42 -3.24 29.63
N PHE A 849 -28.88 -3.44 30.83
CA PHE A 849 -28.70 -2.36 31.80
C PHE A 849 -27.75 -1.28 31.30
N VAL A 850 -26.58 -1.63 30.77
CA VAL A 850 -25.59 -0.69 30.22
C VAL A 850 -26.20 0.11 29.07
N SER A 851 -26.94 -0.52 28.16
CA SER A 851 -27.61 0.19 27.06
C SER A 851 -28.60 1.25 27.55
N ARG A 852 -29.34 0.96 28.63
CA ARG A 852 -30.30 1.92 29.24
C ARG A 852 -29.58 3.02 30.00
N PHE A 853 -28.50 2.69 30.72
CA PHE A 853 -27.67 3.64 31.45
C PHE A 853 -27.02 4.68 30.51
N LEU A 854 -26.57 4.25 29.33
CA LEU A 854 -26.00 5.12 28.31
C LEU A 854 -27.01 6.12 27.72
N ILE A 855 -28.31 5.79 27.73
CA ILE A 855 -29.37 6.67 27.19
C ILE A 855 -29.92 7.60 28.27
N ASP A 856 -30.25 7.07 29.45
CA ASP A 856 -30.90 7.78 30.55
C ASP A 856 -30.52 7.14 31.90
N GLN A 857 -29.58 7.78 32.60
CA GLN A 857 -29.04 7.27 33.86
C GLN A 857 -30.09 7.21 34.97
N ASP A 858 -30.98 8.19 35.07
CA ASP A 858 -31.99 8.26 36.14
C ASP A 858 -33.07 7.18 35.97
N LYS A 859 -33.55 6.98 34.73
CA LYS A 859 -34.51 5.89 34.45
C LYS A 859 -33.88 4.51 34.59
N SER A 860 -32.58 4.36 34.28
CA SER A 860 -31.89 3.08 34.42
C SER A 860 -31.81 2.62 35.89
N LYS A 861 -31.52 3.55 36.83
CA LYS A 861 -31.46 3.28 38.28
C LYS A 861 -32.82 2.82 38.84
N ALA A 862 -33.92 3.32 38.29
CA ALA A 862 -35.26 2.87 38.65
C ALA A 862 -35.55 1.41 38.23
N SER A 863 -34.96 0.95 37.11
CA SER A 863 -35.16 -0.42 36.60
C SER A 863 -34.38 -1.51 37.36
N LEU A 864 -33.43 -1.13 38.23
CA LEU A 864 -32.66 -2.06 39.06
C LEU A 864 -33.54 -2.82 40.06
N VAL A 865 -34.66 -2.22 40.48
CA VAL A 865 -35.62 -2.83 41.42
C VAL A 865 -36.29 -4.06 40.80
N ASP A 866 -36.51 -4.05 39.48
CA ASP A 866 -37.16 -5.13 38.74
C ASP A 866 -36.21 -6.30 38.44
N MET A 867 -34.89 -6.12 38.58
CA MET A 867 -33.85 -7.11 38.25
C MET A 867 -33.39 -7.98 39.46
N GLY A 868 -34.07 -7.89 40.60
CA GLY A 868 -33.84 -8.79 41.74
C GLY A 868 -32.42 -8.74 42.33
N ALA A 869 -31.74 -9.89 42.46
CA ALA A 869 -30.40 -9.99 43.05
C ALA A 869 -29.30 -9.36 42.15
N VAL A 870 -29.43 -9.52 40.83
CA VAL A 870 -28.53 -8.92 39.83
C VAL A 870 -28.64 -7.38 39.87
N GLY A 871 -29.86 -6.86 40.03
CA GLY A 871 -30.12 -5.43 40.21
C GLY A 871 -29.46 -4.83 41.45
N LYS A 872 -29.31 -5.59 42.54
CA LYS A 872 -28.57 -5.11 43.73
C LYS A 872 -27.06 -5.02 43.50
N GLN A 873 -26.48 -5.97 42.76
CA GLN A 873 -25.06 -5.93 42.39
C GLN A 873 -24.76 -4.81 41.39
N LEU A 874 -25.62 -4.63 40.38
CA LEU A 874 -25.52 -3.51 39.43
C LEU A 874 -25.70 -2.16 40.13
N GLY A 875 -26.61 -2.08 41.11
CA GLY A 875 -26.80 -0.89 41.92
C GLY A 875 -25.55 -0.48 42.71
N SER A 876 -24.84 -1.43 43.32
CA SER A 876 -23.56 -1.14 44.00
C SER A 876 -22.44 -0.72 43.05
N LEU A 877 -22.44 -1.25 41.81
CA LEU A 877 -21.44 -0.90 40.78
C LEU A 877 -21.76 0.42 40.04
N SER A 878 -22.97 0.94 40.21
CA SER A 878 -23.40 2.21 39.62
C SER A 878 -23.02 3.45 40.45
N GLN A 879 -22.36 3.24 41.59
CA GLN A 879 -21.79 4.30 42.44
C GLN A 879 -20.27 4.31 42.27
N PRO A 880 -19.64 5.49 42.15
CA PRO A 880 -18.19 5.60 41.99
C PRO A 880 -17.47 5.08 43.25
N ASP A 881 -16.68 4.02 43.10
CA ASP A 881 -15.75 3.51 44.11
C ASP A 881 -14.35 4.12 43.92
N ASP A 882 -13.91 4.94 44.89
CA ASP A 882 -12.61 5.64 44.89
C ASP A 882 -11.42 4.72 44.56
N SER A 883 -11.44 3.46 44.99
CA SER A 883 -10.33 2.52 44.75
C SER A 883 -10.19 2.09 43.27
N ARG A 884 -11.31 2.07 42.52
CA ARG A 884 -11.35 1.69 41.10
C ARG A 884 -11.20 2.89 40.16
N MET A 885 -11.19 4.10 40.71
CA MET A 885 -11.00 5.35 39.97
C MET A 885 -9.58 5.45 39.43
N ASP A 886 -8.58 5.16 40.27
CA ASP A 886 -7.16 5.16 39.89
C ASP A 886 -6.88 4.13 38.77
N GLU A 887 -7.51 2.94 38.84
CA GLU A 887 -7.39 1.91 37.81
C GLU A 887 -8.04 2.35 36.48
N ALA A 888 -9.20 3.01 36.54
CA ALA A 888 -9.89 3.52 35.37
C ALA A 888 -9.07 4.63 34.69
N GLU A 889 -8.52 5.58 35.47
CA GLU A 889 -7.69 6.67 34.95
C GLU A 889 -6.40 6.15 34.29
N GLN A 890 -5.75 5.14 34.88
CA GLN A 890 -4.60 4.46 34.26
C GLN A 890 -4.97 3.79 32.94
N SER A 891 -6.12 3.09 32.90
CA SER A 891 -6.63 2.47 31.67
C SER A 891 -6.94 3.50 30.59
N PHE A 892 -7.55 4.63 30.94
CA PHE A 892 -7.88 5.70 29.99
C PHE A 892 -6.62 6.36 29.41
N ALA A 893 -5.59 6.59 30.24
CA ALA A 893 -4.30 7.08 29.78
C ALA A 893 -3.63 6.09 28.82
N GLN A 894 -3.67 4.79 29.13
CA GLN A 894 -3.14 3.74 28.25
C GLN A 894 -3.91 3.65 26.93
N ASN A 895 -5.24 3.71 26.96
CA ASN A 895 -6.09 3.71 25.76
C ASN A 895 -5.74 4.89 24.85
N ARG A 896 -5.61 6.10 25.41
CA ARG A 896 -5.25 7.29 24.65
C ARG A 896 -3.89 7.16 23.96
N ARG A 897 -2.89 6.64 24.67
CA ARG A 897 -1.55 6.40 24.11
C ARG A 897 -1.61 5.45 22.92
N ILE A 898 -2.25 4.29 23.07
CA ILE A 898 -2.27 3.27 22.02
C ILE A 898 -3.12 3.70 20.82
N LEU A 899 -4.29 4.30 21.05
CA LEU A 899 -5.16 4.77 19.97
C LEU A 899 -4.55 5.92 19.17
N SER A 900 -3.68 6.72 19.81
CA SER A 900 -2.95 7.78 19.10
C SER A 900 -1.90 7.22 18.13
N THR A 901 -1.21 6.13 18.50
CA THR A 901 -0.30 5.41 17.59
C THR A 901 -1.04 4.86 16.37
N ILE A 902 -2.27 4.39 16.57
CA ILE A 902 -3.08 3.78 15.51
C ILE A 902 -3.85 4.83 14.68
N GLY A 903 -3.79 6.12 15.06
CA GLY A 903 -4.51 7.19 14.38
C GLY A 903 -6.04 7.14 14.56
N ALA A 904 -6.51 6.49 15.62
CA ALA A 904 -7.93 6.32 15.97
C ALA A 904 -8.33 7.17 17.19
N THR A 905 -7.76 8.37 17.32
CA THR A 905 -8.11 9.33 18.38
C THR A 905 -9.22 10.27 17.94
N PRO A 906 -10.27 10.48 18.76
CA PRO A 906 -11.27 11.51 18.50
C PRO A 906 -10.63 12.90 18.54
N ALA A 907 -10.91 13.76 17.54
CA ALA A 907 -10.38 15.11 17.48
C ALA A 907 -11.21 16.10 18.33
N GLY A 908 -12.54 15.95 18.30
CA GLY A 908 -13.50 16.68 19.13
C GLY A 908 -14.10 15.83 20.26
N ARG A 909 -14.73 16.50 21.24
CA ARG A 909 -15.44 15.87 22.37
C ARG A 909 -16.66 15.03 21.94
N ASP A 910 -17.30 15.40 20.84
CA ASP A 910 -18.48 14.72 20.30
C ASP A 910 -18.18 13.75 19.15
N ASP A 911 -16.90 13.60 18.81
CA ASP A 911 -16.46 12.68 17.77
C ASP A 911 -16.32 11.27 18.35
N CYS A 912 -16.63 10.27 17.54
CA CYS A 912 -16.35 8.88 17.89
C CYS A 912 -15.75 8.11 16.71
N HIS A 913 -14.95 7.11 17.02
CA HIS A 913 -14.44 6.13 16.07
C HIS A 913 -15.11 4.78 16.31
N ILE A 914 -15.35 4.05 15.23
CA ILE A 914 -15.86 2.68 15.30
C ILE A 914 -14.84 1.77 14.64
N VAL A 915 -14.50 0.69 15.32
CA VAL A 915 -13.64 -0.36 14.78
C VAL A 915 -14.42 -1.66 14.71
N VAL A 916 -14.49 -2.31 13.54
CA VAL A 916 -15.15 -3.61 13.37
C VAL A 916 -14.18 -4.61 12.76
N ASN A 917 -13.90 -5.70 13.48
CA ASN A 917 -12.92 -6.72 13.08
C ASN A 917 -11.58 -6.11 12.59
N GLY A 918 -11.14 -5.06 13.28
CA GLY A 918 -9.93 -4.31 12.94
C GLY A 918 -10.06 -3.28 11.82
N ARG A 919 -11.19 -3.19 11.11
CA ARG A 919 -11.48 -2.07 10.19
C ARG A 919 -11.80 -0.80 10.98
N ILE A 920 -11.06 0.28 10.75
CA ILE A 920 -11.29 1.59 11.35
C ILE A 920 -12.19 2.41 10.42
N LEU A 921 -13.35 2.84 10.90
CA LEU A 921 -14.18 3.81 10.18
C LEU A 921 -13.64 5.23 10.35
N SER A 922 -13.93 6.09 9.37
CA SER A 922 -13.67 7.53 9.51
C SER A 922 -14.44 8.08 10.73
N PRO A 923 -13.91 9.13 11.39
CA PRO A 923 -14.52 9.69 12.59
C PRO A 923 -15.97 10.11 12.30
N ILE A 924 -16.88 9.67 13.16
CA ILE A 924 -18.29 10.03 13.09
C ILE A 924 -18.43 11.39 13.74
N THR A 925 -18.49 12.41 12.88
CA THR A 925 -18.64 13.81 13.30
C THR A 925 -20.10 14.16 13.55
N PRO A 926 -20.37 15.31 14.21
CA PRO A 926 -21.70 15.81 14.44
C PRO A 926 -22.66 15.82 13.25
N ALA A 927 -22.10 16.06 12.06
CA ALA A 927 -22.82 16.19 10.80
C ALA A 927 -23.33 14.86 10.23
N VAL A 928 -22.75 13.72 10.62
CA VAL A 928 -23.12 12.41 10.07
C VAL A 928 -24.00 11.65 11.05
N PRO A 929 -25.25 11.28 10.68
CA PRO A 929 -26.09 10.46 11.52
C PRO A 929 -25.62 9.00 11.51
N PHE A 930 -25.48 8.40 12.68
CA PHE A 930 -25.14 6.98 12.84
C PHE A 930 -26.09 6.33 13.84
N SER A 931 -26.88 5.35 13.37
CA SER A 931 -27.97 4.73 14.13
C SER A 931 -27.76 3.23 14.36
N THR A 932 -28.66 2.60 15.12
CA THR A 932 -28.71 1.14 15.31
C THR A 932 -28.71 0.37 13.98
N ASP A 933 -29.47 0.86 13.00
CA ASP A 933 -29.61 0.21 11.69
C ASP A 933 -28.28 0.26 10.90
N SER A 934 -27.50 1.32 11.12
CA SER A 934 -26.17 1.46 10.52
C SER A 934 -25.20 0.41 11.07
N PHE A 935 -25.26 0.11 12.37
CA PHE A 935 -24.45 -0.97 12.97
C PHE A 935 -24.83 -2.36 12.43
N VAL A 936 -26.12 -2.65 12.28
CA VAL A 936 -26.58 -3.93 11.71
C VAL A 936 -26.14 -4.06 10.25
N LEU A 937 -26.23 -2.98 9.48
CA LEU A 937 -25.78 -2.95 8.09
C LEU A 937 -24.26 -3.15 8.00
N LEU A 938 -23.49 -2.48 8.84
CA LEU A 938 -22.04 -2.63 8.94
C LEU A 938 -21.65 -4.08 9.27
N ALA A 939 -22.28 -4.65 10.29
CA ALA A 939 -22.03 -6.03 10.72
C ALA A 939 -22.29 -7.03 9.58
N ARG A 940 -23.42 -6.90 8.87
CA ARG A 940 -23.75 -7.78 7.74
C ARG A 940 -22.79 -7.62 6.56
N HIS A 941 -22.42 -6.38 6.24
CA HIS A 941 -21.47 -6.09 5.17
C HIS A 941 -20.11 -6.72 5.46
N GLU A 942 -19.54 -6.47 6.64
CA GLU A 942 -18.24 -7.04 7.02
C GLU A 942 -18.28 -8.57 7.08
N LEU A 943 -19.40 -9.14 7.55
CA LEU A 943 -19.57 -10.58 7.61
C LEU A 943 -19.52 -11.23 6.22
N LEU A 944 -20.25 -10.68 5.24
CA LEU A 944 -20.31 -11.21 3.88
C LEU A 944 -19.00 -11.00 3.12
N GLU A 945 -18.43 -9.79 3.19
CA GLU A 945 -17.27 -9.42 2.38
C GLU A 945 -15.94 -9.97 2.90
N ARG A 946 -15.75 -10.06 4.23
CA ARG A 946 -14.42 -10.33 4.82
C ARG A 946 -14.43 -11.45 5.85
N VAL A 947 -15.34 -11.40 6.83
CA VAL A 947 -15.28 -12.33 7.98
C VAL A 947 -15.58 -13.76 7.56
N ASN A 948 -16.62 -14.00 6.75
CA ASN A 948 -16.98 -15.35 6.30
C ASN A 948 -15.89 -16.02 5.45
N PRO A 949 -15.29 -15.35 4.44
CA PRO A 949 -14.14 -15.90 3.71
C PRO A 949 -12.99 -16.32 4.64
N VAL A 950 -12.58 -15.43 5.56
CA VAL A 950 -11.47 -15.70 6.48
C VAL A 950 -11.83 -16.80 7.48
N HIS A 951 -13.08 -16.84 7.98
CA HIS A 951 -13.54 -17.88 8.87
C HIS A 951 -13.54 -19.26 8.19
N LYS A 952 -14.05 -19.34 6.95
CA LYS A 952 -14.00 -20.57 6.15
C LYS A 952 -12.57 -21.01 5.92
N ALA A 953 -11.70 -20.10 5.50
CA ALA A 953 -10.27 -20.35 5.33
C ALA A 953 -9.60 -20.87 6.62
N LEU A 954 -9.83 -20.20 7.75
CA LEU A 954 -9.30 -20.59 9.05
C LEU A 954 -9.77 -22.00 9.45
N SER A 955 -11.06 -22.33 9.24
CA SER A 955 -11.59 -23.67 9.52
C SER A 955 -10.96 -24.79 8.67
N THR A 956 -10.50 -24.47 7.45
CA THR A 956 -9.79 -25.44 6.59
C THR A 956 -8.34 -25.66 7.03
N VAL A 957 -7.70 -24.64 7.60
CA VAL A 957 -6.28 -24.62 7.93
C VAL A 957 -6.02 -25.05 9.38
N ALA A 958 -6.92 -24.71 10.29
CA ALA A 958 -6.84 -24.99 11.72
C ALA A 958 -8.21 -25.48 12.23
N ALA A 959 -8.46 -26.79 12.07
CA ALA A 959 -9.76 -27.40 12.37
C ALA A 959 -10.10 -27.48 13.88
N ASP A 960 -9.09 -27.45 14.76
CA ASP A 960 -9.24 -27.65 16.21
C ASP A 960 -8.98 -26.36 17.02
N ILE A 961 -9.72 -25.28 16.73
CA ILE A 961 -9.63 -24.01 17.50
C ILE A 961 -10.67 -23.99 18.62
N ASP A 962 -10.26 -23.64 19.84
CA ASP A 962 -11.17 -23.45 20.98
C ASP A 962 -12.19 -22.34 20.71
N ALA A 963 -13.48 -22.62 20.96
CA ALA A 963 -14.59 -21.69 20.73
C ALA A 963 -14.49 -20.38 21.54
N SER A 964 -13.75 -20.36 22.65
CA SER A 964 -13.49 -19.15 23.45
C SER A 964 -12.49 -18.20 22.79
N ILE A 965 -11.54 -18.73 22.02
CA ILE A 965 -10.45 -17.97 21.37
C ILE A 965 -10.87 -17.55 19.95
N LEU A 966 -11.74 -18.34 19.31
CA LEU A 966 -12.19 -18.14 17.93
C LEU A 966 -12.62 -16.69 17.60
N PRO A 967 -13.45 -15.98 18.40
CA PRO A 967 -13.81 -14.59 18.10
C PRO A 967 -12.62 -13.63 18.04
N GLY A 968 -11.66 -13.80 18.95
CA GLY A 968 -10.45 -12.99 19.02
C GLY A 968 -9.51 -13.30 17.85
N LEU A 969 -9.35 -14.58 17.52
CA LEU A 969 -8.51 -15.02 16.42
C LEU A 969 -9.09 -14.58 15.06
N VAL A 970 -10.41 -14.70 14.85
CA VAL A 970 -11.08 -14.23 13.63
C VAL A 970 -10.91 -12.72 13.45
N MET A 971 -11.06 -11.93 14.52
CA MET A 971 -10.80 -10.49 14.49
C MET A 971 -9.34 -10.18 14.10
N LYS A 972 -8.37 -10.82 14.75
CA LYS A 972 -6.93 -10.61 14.47
C LYS A 972 -6.59 -11.03 13.03
N ALA A 973 -7.03 -12.22 12.62
CA ALA A 973 -6.80 -12.78 11.29
C ALA A 973 -7.41 -11.92 10.18
N THR A 974 -8.69 -11.55 10.30
CA THR A 974 -9.37 -10.69 9.30
C THR A 974 -8.65 -9.37 9.12
N ALA A 975 -8.26 -8.73 10.23
CA ALA A 975 -7.55 -7.48 10.16
C ALA A 975 -6.14 -7.59 9.57
N ILE A 976 -5.38 -8.63 9.94
CA ILE A 976 -4.02 -8.84 9.41
C ILE A 976 -4.05 -9.16 7.91
N VAL A 977 -4.98 -10.00 7.46
CA VAL A 977 -5.14 -10.35 6.05
C VAL A 977 -5.51 -9.11 5.23
N GLU A 978 -6.50 -8.34 5.66
CA GLU A 978 -6.95 -7.13 4.95
C GLU A 978 -5.91 -5.99 5.01
N TYR A 979 -5.23 -5.82 6.15
CA TYR A 979 -4.11 -4.91 6.27
C TYR A 979 -2.98 -5.30 5.31
N GLY A 980 -2.67 -6.59 5.23
CA GLY A 980 -1.72 -7.13 4.25
C GLY A 980 -2.10 -6.81 2.80
N ARG A 981 -3.38 -6.92 2.43
CA ARG A 981 -3.87 -6.52 1.10
C ARG A 981 -3.64 -5.03 0.84
N LEU A 982 -3.89 -4.16 1.82
CA LEU A 982 -3.67 -2.73 1.68
C LEU A 982 -2.19 -2.36 1.57
N LEU A 983 -1.30 -3.08 2.27
CA LEU A 983 0.15 -2.84 2.21
C LEU A 983 0.76 -3.06 0.81
N PHE A 984 0.15 -3.94 0.01
CA PHE A 984 0.59 -4.27 -1.35
C PHE A 984 -0.32 -3.68 -2.44
N SER A 985 -1.42 -3.03 -2.07
CA SER A 985 -2.25 -2.27 -3.02
C SER A 985 -1.49 -1.01 -3.41
N GLY A 986 -1.20 -0.82 -4.70
CA GLY A 986 -0.30 0.24 -5.18
C GLY A 986 -0.63 1.65 -4.63
N ASP A 987 0.40 2.46 -4.42
CA ASP A 987 0.32 3.79 -3.75
C ASP A 987 -0.51 4.83 -4.52
N THR A 988 -0.87 4.55 -5.77
CA THR A 988 -1.67 5.49 -6.57
C THR A 988 -3.15 5.37 -6.25
N ILE A 989 -3.83 6.53 -6.12
CA ILE A 989 -5.29 6.68 -5.92
C ILE A 989 -6.10 5.85 -6.95
N LEU A 990 -5.51 5.57 -8.12
CA LEU A 990 -6.13 4.79 -9.19
C LEU A 990 -5.92 3.27 -9.06
N GLN A 991 -4.85 2.80 -8.39
CA GLN A 991 -4.54 1.38 -8.20
C GLN A 991 -5.02 0.81 -6.86
N GLN A 992 -5.26 1.65 -5.84
CA GLN A 992 -5.78 1.25 -4.52
C GLN A 992 -7.14 0.49 -4.55
N ARG A 993 -7.76 0.36 -5.73
CA ARG A 993 -9.03 -0.35 -5.93
C ARG A 993 -8.89 -1.82 -6.33
N GLN A 994 -7.70 -2.27 -6.73
CA GLN A 994 -7.49 -3.68 -7.10
C GLN A 994 -7.12 -4.46 -5.85
N ARG A 995 -7.98 -5.41 -5.45
CA ARG A 995 -7.61 -6.37 -4.40
C ARG A 995 -6.44 -7.19 -4.91
N THR A 996 -5.32 -7.20 -4.18
CA THR A 996 -4.21 -8.10 -4.50
C THR A 996 -4.64 -9.53 -4.19
N SER A 997 -4.87 -10.34 -5.22
CA SER A 997 -5.19 -11.75 -5.07
C SER A 997 -3.92 -12.56 -4.81
N ARG A 998 -3.98 -13.48 -3.84
CA ARG A 998 -2.89 -14.41 -3.56
C ARG A 998 -3.22 -15.77 -4.16
N VAL A 999 -2.33 -16.23 -5.03
CA VAL A 999 -2.49 -17.50 -5.76
C VAL A 999 -1.43 -18.48 -5.29
N ASP A 1000 -1.82 -19.72 -4.99
CA ASP A 1000 -0.85 -20.81 -4.85
C ASP A 1000 -0.66 -21.51 -6.20
N MET A 1001 0.50 -21.33 -6.80
CA MET A 1001 0.85 -21.94 -8.09
C MET A 1001 0.79 -23.47 -8.04
N ALA A 1002 1.10 -24.07 -6.89
CA ALA A 1002 1.04 -25.52 -6.73
C ALA A 1002 -0.38 -26.09 -6.85
N ARG A 1003 -1.44 -25.27 -6.67
CA ARG A 1003 -2.83 -25.69 -6.93
C ARG A 1003 -3.19 -25.66 -8.41
N GLN A 1004 -2.54 -24.80 -9.19
CA GLN A 1004 -2.80 -24.64 -10.61
C GLN A 1004 -1.92 -25.55 -11.48
N HIS A 1005 -0.78 -26.00 -10.93
CA HIS A 1005 0.26 -26.68 -11.68
C HIS A 1005 0.63 -28.05 -11.14
N PRO A 1006 0.98 -29.01 -12.01
CA PRO A 1006 1.39 -30.33 -11.58
C PRO A 1006 2.76 -30.27 -10.88
N THR A 1007 2.78 -30.70 -9.62
CA THR A 1007 4.00 -30.85 -8.82
C THR A 1007 4.73 -32.18 -9.04
N ASP A 1008 4.08 -33.14 -9.69
CA ASP A 1008 4.62 -34.49 -9.91
C ASP A 1008 5.52 -34.60 -11.16
N THR A 1009 5.93 -33.47 -11.75
CA THR A 1009 6.72 -33.42 -13.00
C THR A 1009 8.22 -33.27 -12.72
N GLU A 1010 9.07 -33.80 -13.61
CA GLU A 1010 10.53 -33.67 -13.50
C GLU A 1010 11.03 -32.22 -13.69
N THR A 1011 10.18 -31.34 -14.24
CA THR A 1011 10.47 -29.90 -14.42
C THR A 1011 10.21 -29.06 -13.18
N TYR A 1012 9.60 -29.64 -12.15
CA TYR A 1012 9.35 -28.99 -10.86
C TYR A 1012 10.54 -29.22 -9.92
N LEU A 1013 11.20 -28.14 -9.52
CA LEU A 1013 12.38 -28.16 -8.67
C LEU A 1013 12.06 -27.45 -7.36
N THR A 1014 12.48 -28.04 -6.24
CA THR A 1014 12.31 -27.45 -4.90
C THR A 1014 13.67 -27.25 -4.24
N PHE A 1015 13.83 -26.11 -3.59
CA PHE A 1015 15.00 -25.76 -2.80
C PHE A 1015 14.55 -25.22 -1.44
N GLY A 1016 15.29 -25.55 -0.37
CA GLY A 1016 14.89 -25.23 1.00
C GLY A 1016 13.78 -26.14 1.54
N ASP A 1017 13.42 -25.94 2.81
CA ASP A 1017 12.35 -26.68 3.47
C ASP A 1017 11.04 -25.90 3.39
N THR A 1018 10.06 -26.42 2.67
CA THR A 1018 8.74 -25.80 2.50
C THR A 1018 7.94 -25.77 3.80
N SER A 1019 8.25 -26.66 4.74
CA SER A 1019 7.47 -26.83 5.97
C SER A 1019 7.80 -25.79 7.04
N SER A 1020 9.02 -25.26 7.04
CA SER A 1020 9.51 -24.23 7.97
C SER A 1020 9.75 -22.88 7.29
N ALA A 1021 9.34 -22.73 6.03
CA ALA A 1021 9.54 -21.51 5.26
C ALA A 1021 8.60 -20.40 5.74
N ARG A 1022 9.17 -19.25 6.09
CA ARG A 1022 8.45 -17.98 6.26
C ARG A 1022 8.26 -17.27 4.91
N LEU A 1023 9.21 -17.45 3.99
CA LEU A 1023 9.14 -16.92 2.63
C LEU A 1023 9.09 -18.08 1.64
N ARG A 1024 8.00 -18.21 0.89
CA ARG A 1024 7.81 -19.17 -0.19
C ARG A 1024 7.85 -18.42 -1.51
N VAL A 1025 8.93 -18.62 -2.27
CA VAL A 1025 9.13 -18.01 -3.58
C VAL A 1025 8.75 -19.05 -4.64
N GLN A 1026 7.75 -18.75 -5.47
CA GLN A 1026 7.26 -19.61 -6.54
C GLN A 1026 7.59 -18.97 -7.88
N VAL A 1027 8.26 -19.68 -8.77
CA VAL A 1027 8.79 -19.11 -10.02
C VAL A 1027 8.49 -20.01 -11.20
N VAL A 1028 7.86 -19.46 -12.23
CA VAL A 1028 7.80 -20.07 -13.56
C VAL A 1028 8.84 -19.37 -14.43
N LEU A 1029 9.76 -20.14 -15.01
CA LEU A 1029 10.88 -19.57 -15.74
C LEU A 1029 11.24 -20.40 -16.97
N ASP A 1030 11.36 -19.76 -18.13
CA ASP A 1030 12.08 -20.30 -19.27
C ASP A 1030 13.60 -20.18 -19.03
N PRO A 1031 14.35 -21.30 -18.97
CA PRO A 1031 15.81 -21.27 -18.80
C PRO A 1031 16.56 -20.43 -19.82
N LEU A 1032 15.97 -20.21 -21.00
CA LEU A 1032 16.58 -19.48 -22.10
C LEU A 1032 16.06 -18.04 -22.24
N SER A 1033 15.28 -17.52 -21.30
CA SER A 1033 14.81 -16.13 -21.36
C SER A 1033 15.85 -15.12 -20.86
N GLU A 1034 15.69 -13.85 -21.25
CA GLU A 1034 16.49 -12.75 -20.72
C GLU A 1034 16.23 -12.53 -19.22
N ASN A 1035 14.98 -12.78 -18.78
CA ASN A 1035 14.59 -12.70 -17.37
C ASN A 1035 15.37 -13.72 -16.52
N ALA A 1036 15.61 -14.93 -17.02
CA ALA A 1036 16.39 -15.94 -16.32
C ALA A 1036 17.80 -15.44 -15.95
N GLN A 1037 18.43 -14.63 -16.81
CA GLN A 1037 19.77 -14.09 -16.54
C GLN A 1037 19.81 -13.20 -15.30
N LYS A 1038 18.73 -12.44 -15.06
CA LYS A 1038 18.59 -11.52 -13.92
C LYS A 1038 18.03 -12.21 -12.69
N TRP A 1039 17.00 -13.03 -12.85
CA TRP A 1039 16.23 -13.56 -11.73
C TRP A 1039 16.97 -14.69 -11.01
N VAL A 1040 17.69 -15.55 -11.73
CA VAL A 1040 18.37 -16.71 -11.11
C VAL A 1040 19.40 -16.27 -10.06
N PRO A 1041 20.32 -15.30 -10.33
CA PRO A 1041 21.21 -14.77 -9.28
C PRO A 1041 20.47 -14.14 -8.10
N ILE A 1042 19.36 -13.43 -8.35
CA ILE A 1042 18.54 -12.82 -7.28
C ILE A 1042 17.94 -13.91 -6.39
N LEU A 1043 17.39 -14.97 -6.99
CA LEU A 1043 16.80 -16.10 -6.28
C LEU A 1043 17.84 -16.89 -5.47
N GLU A 1044 19.06 -17.04 -5.99
CA GLU A 1044 20.18 -17.63 -5.25
C GLU A 1044 20.52 -16.79 -4.01
N THR A 1045 20.59 -15.47 -4.15
CA THR A 1045 20.83 -14.57 -3.01
C THR A 1045 19.71 -14.67 -1.98
N LEU A 1046 18.44 -14.77 -2.40
CA LEU A 1046 17.31 -14.96 -1.49
C LEU A 1046 17.35 -16.31 -0.76
N LEU A 1047 17.78 -17.38 -1.44
CA LEU A 1047 17.95 -18.71 -0.83
C LEU A 1047 19.05 -18.77 0.23
N SER A 1048 19.95 -17.77 0.28
CA SER A 1048 20.95 -17.67 1.35
C SER A 1048 20.33 -17.25 2.70
N LEU A 1049 19.11 -16.71 2.70
CA LEU A 1049 18.38 -16.35 3.91
C LEU A 1049 17.81 -17.61 4.61
N PRO A 1050 17.73 -17.61 5.95
CA PRO A 1050 17.10 -18.70 6.69
C PRO A 1050 15.59 -18.73 6.42
N ASN A 1051 14.98 -19.91 6.50
CA ASN A 1051 13.53 -20.11 6.38
C ASN A 1051 12.93 -19.58 5.04
N VAL A 1052 13.69 -19.68 3.95
CA VAL A 1052 13.21 -19.41 2.59
C VAL A 1052 13.10 -20.72 1.81
N SER A 1053 12.01 -20.91 1.09
CA SER A 1053 11.84 -21.99 0.11
C SER A 1053 11.65 -21.42 -1.30
N LEU A 1054 12.22 -22.11 -2.28
CA LEU A 1054 12.06 -21.81 -3.70
C LEU A 1054 11.42 -23.00 -4.40
N GLU A 1055 10.32 -22.75 -5.10
CA GLU A 1055 9.62 -23.68 -5.96
C GLU A 1055 9.74 -23.16 -7.40
N LEU A 1056 10.44 -23.90 -8.26
CA LEU A 1056 10.78 -23.48 -9.60
C LEU A 1056 10.19 -24.45 -10.63
N TRP A 1057 9.36 -23.92 -11.54
CA TRP A 1057 8.85 -24.62 -12.70
C TRP A 1057 9.62 -24.18 -13.95
N LEU A 1058 10.37 -25.11 -14.54
CA LEU A 1058 11.03 -24.86 -15.82
C LEU A 1058 10.00 -24.91 -16.95
N ASN A 1059 9.80 -23.79 -17.64
CA ASN A 1059 8.81 -23.63 -18.70
C ASN A 1059 9.45 -23.12 -20.02
N PRO A 1060 10.27 -23.94 -20.70
CA PRO A 1060 10.92 -23.52 -21.93
C PRO A 1060 9.92 -23.33 -23.08
N GLN A 1061 10.22 -22.43 -24.01
CA GLN A 1061 9.49 -22.37 -25.28
C GLN A 1061 9.58 -23.71 -26.04
N HIS A 1062 8.42 -24.28 -26.38
CA HIS A 1062 8.32 -25.56 -27.09
C HIS A 1062 9.00 -25.54 -28.48
N LYS A 1063 9.02 -24.38 -29.14
CA LYS A 1063 9.75 -24.18 -30.42
C LYS A 1063 10.42 -22.83 -30.41
N VAL A 1064 11.75 -22.84 -30.46
CA VAL A 1064 12.57 -21.64 -30.58
C VAL A 1064 12.90 -21.39 -32.06
N GLU A 1065 12.40 -20.29 -32.63
CA GLU A 1065 12.70 -19.90 -34.01
C GLU A 1065 14.00 -19.10 -34.13
N VAL A 1066 14.29 -18.31 -33.10
CA VAL A 1066 15.42 -17.38 -33.02
C VAL A 1066 16.08 -17.56 -31.66
N LEU A 1067 17.42 -17.50 -31.61
CA LEU A 1067 18.13 -17.55 -30.33
C LEU A 1067 17.60 -16.44 -29.39
N PRO A 1068 17.00 -16.79 -28.23
CA PRO A 1068 16.29 -15.81 -27.41
C PRO A 1068 17.23 -14.81 -26.74
N VAL A 1069 18.36 -15.27 -26.20
CA VAL A 1069 19.36 -14.43 -25.51
C VAL A 1069 20.59 -14.22 -26.37
N ARG A 1070 20.99 -12.96 -26.56
CA ARG A 1070 22.12 -12.53 -27.41
C ARG A 1070 23.16 -11.68 -26.66
N ARG A 1071 23.18 -11.80 -25.34
CA ARG A 1071 24.07 -11.05 -24.45
C ARG A 1071 24.67 -11.96 -23.39
N PHE A 1072 25.86 -11.61 -22.92
CA PHE A 1072 26.37 -12.10 -21.64
C PHE A 1072 25.84 -11.19 -20.55
N TYR A 1073 25.55 -11.74 -19.38
CA TYR A 1073 24.94 -10.97 -18.31
C TYR A 1073 25.47 -11.39 -16.95
N ARG A 1074 25.63 -10.43 -16.04
CA ARG A 1074 25.99 -10.67 -14.64
C ARG A 1074 25.17 -9.73 -13.77
N TYR A 1075 24.60 -10.28 -12.70
CA TYR A 1075 23.89 -9.50 -11.69
C TYR A 1075 24.72 -9.41 -10.42
N LEU A 1076 24.83 -8.21 -9.85
CA LEU A 1076 25.62 -7.96 -8.65
C LEU A 1076 24.72 -7.72 -7.46
N TRP A 1077 24.51 -8.76 -6.64
CA TRP A 1077 23.84 -8.60 -5.35
C TRP A 1077 24.38 -9.62 -4.34
N PRO A 1078 25.41 -9.22 -3.56
CA PRO A 1078 26.04 -10.11 -2.59
C PRO A 1078 25.11 -10.37 -1.39
N SER A 1079 25.23 -11.54 -0.76
CA SER A 1079 24.40 -11.93 0.40
C SER A 1079 24.75 -11.21 1.71
N GLY A 1080 25.87 -10.48 1.74
CA GLY A 1080 26.34 -9.69 2.87
C GLY A 1080 27.49 -8.77 2.48
N LEU A 1081 27.94 -7.93 3.42
CA LEU A 1081 29.11 -7.08 3.23
C LEU A 1081 30.39 -7.91 3.12
N GLU A 1082 31.22 -7.57 2.12
CA GLU A 1082 32.56 -8.12 1.94
C GLU A 1082 33.61 -7.10 2.38
N PHE A 1083 34.69 -7.58 2.97
CA PHE A 1083 35.77 -6.73 3.49
C PHE A 1083 37.10 -7.07 2.80
N ASP A 1084 37.91 -6.04 2.57
CA ASP A 1084 39.24 -6.18 2.00
C ASP A 1084 40.28 -6.63 3.04
N SER A 1085 41.51 -6.86 2.60
CA SER A 1085 42.62 -7.28 3.49
C SER A 1085 43.05 -6.21 4.49
N SER A 1086 42.64 -4.96 4.31
CA SER A 1086 42.83 -3.85 5.25
C SER A 1086 41.68 -3.69 6.25
N GLY A 1087 40.61 -4.50 6.13
CA GLY A 1087 39.43 -4.42 7.00
C GLY A 1087 38.44 -3.31 6.63
N GLY A 1088 38.59 -2.69 5.45
CA GLY A 1088 37.61 -1.77 4.88
C GLY A 1088 36.58 -2.50 4.02
N ILE A 1089 35.43 -1.88 3.76
CA ILE A 1089 34.39 -2.44 2.87
C ILE A 1089 34.96 -2.58 1.46
N ALA A 1090 34.84 -3.76 0.86
CA ALA A 1090 35.26 -4.02 -0.51
C ALA A 1090 34.27 -3.37 -1.51
N ASP A 1091 34.79 -2.69 -2.55
CA ASP A 1091 33.91 -2.14 -3.60
C ASP A 1091 33.29 -3.30 -4.40
N PRO A 1092 31.95 -3.38 -4.49
CA PRO A 1092 31.30 -4.38 -5.31
C PRO A 1092 31.65 -4.14 -6.80
N GLU A 1093 32.13 -5.18 -7.48
CA GLU A 1093 32.60 -5.13 -8.88
C GLU A 1093 32.02 -6.30 -9.68
N VAL A 1094 31.54 -6.03 -10.90
CA VAL A 1094 31.20 -7.07 -11.86
C VAL A 1094 32.42 -7.40 -12.71
N VAL A 1095 32.73 -8.69 -12.82
CA VAL A 1095 33.85 -9.20 -13.63
C VAL A 1095 33.32 -10.20 -14.66
N PHE A 1096 33.61 -9.93 -15.93
CA PHE A 1096 33.44 -10.90 -17.00
C PHE A 1096 34.79 -11.53 -17.34
N SER A 1097 34.93 -12.81 -17.03
CA SER A 1097 36.10 -13.63 -17.37
C SER A 1097 35.75 -14.63 -18.48
N ASN A 1098 36.74 -15.04 -19.28
CA ASN A 1098 36.57 -16.05 -20.32
C ASN A 1098 35.49 -15.71 -21.36
N ILE A 1099 35.41 -14.44 -21.75
CA ILE A 1099 34.53 -13.97 -22.83
C ILE A 1099 35.20 -14.19 -24.20
N PRO A 1100 34.44 -14.55 -25.25
CA PRO A 1100 34.96 -14.71 -26.61
C PRO A 1100 35.62 -13.43 -27.15
N ALA A 1101 36.80 -13.55 -27.75
CA ALA A 1101 37.61 -12.37 -28.10
C ALA A 1101 37.31 -11.75 -29.48
N ASP A 1102 36.71 -12.51 -30.38
CA ASP A 1102 36.39 -12.08 -31.75
C ASP A 1102 35.15 -11.20 -31.92
N PRO A 1103 34.00 -11.45 -31.23
CA PRO A 1103 32.79 -10.68 -31.47
C PRO A 1103 32.92 -9.23 -31.01
N LEU A 1104 32.15 -8.36 -31.65
CA LEU A 1104 31.99 -6.97 -31.23
C LEU A 1104 30.89 -6.88 -30.17
N LEU A 1105 31.26 -6.37 -29.00
CA LEU A 1105 30.42 -6.30 -27.80
C LEU A 1105 30.08 -4.84 -27.48
N THR A 1106 28.90 -4.63 -26.88
CA THR A 1106 28.45 -3.35 -26.31
C THR A 1106 28.20 -3.56 -24.83
N LEU A 1107 28.77 -2.71 -23.99
CA LEU A 1107 28.60 -2.76 -22.54
C LEU A 1107 27.40 -1.91 -22.12
N GLY A 1108 26.40 -2.55 -21.54
CA GLY A 1108 25.19 -1.91 -21.02
C GLY A 1108 25.05 -2.11 -19.51
N MET A 1109 24.33 -1.20 -18.86
CA MET A 1109 23.99 -1.29 -17.44
C MET A 1109 22.48 -1.54 -17.32
N ASP A 1110 22.09 -2.59 -16.61
CA ASP A 1110 20.71 -2.86 -16.19
C ASP A 1110 20.56 -2.39 -14.74
N VAL A 1111 19.92 -1.24 -14.54
CA VAL A 1111 19.81 -0.57 -13.23
C VAL A 1111 18.35 -0.38 -12.86
N PRO A 1112 18.01 -0.23 -11.56
CA PRO A 1112 16.67 0.14 -11.13
C PRO A 1112 16.15 1.37 -11.89
N THR A 1113 14.85 1.40 -12.20
CA THR A 1113 14.22 2.43 -13.05
C THR A 1113 14.40 3.86 -12.50
N ALA A 1114 14.45 4.00 -11.17
CA ALA A 1114 14.67 5.28 -10.51
C ALA A 1114 16.11 5.82 -10.64
N TRP A 1115 17.07 5.02 -11.11
CA TRP A 1115 18.49 5.39 -11.14
C TRP A 1115 18.90 6.02 -12.48
N LEU A 1116 19.47 7.23 -12.41
CA LEU A 1116 20.11 7.87 -13.57
C LEU A 1116 21.62 7.65 -13.51
N VAL A 1117 22.11 6.74 -14.34
CA VAL A 1117 23.52 6.31 -14.35
C VAL A 1117 24.24 6.78 -15.61
N THR A 1118 25.50 7.20 -15.47
CA THR A 1118 26.36 7.61 -16.59
C THR A 1118 27.78 7.04 -16.45
N ALA A 1119 28.46 6.78 -17.57
CA ALA A 1119 29.87 6.39 -17.56
C ALA A 1119 30.74 7.62 -17.24
N VAL A 1120 31.64 7.50 -16.27
CA VAL A 1120 32.51 8.61 -15.83
C VAL A 1120 33.97 8.37 -16.17
N ASP A 1121 34.45 7.13 -16.06
CA ASP A 1121 35.84 6.78 -16.38
C ASP A 1121 35.89 5.51 -17.23
N SER A 1122 36.41 5.63 -18.44
CA SER A 1122 36.85 4.50 -19.25
C SER A 1122 37.83 4.98 -20.33
N ILE A 1123 38.87 4.20 -20.57
CA ILE A 1123 39.83 4.45 -21.66
C ILE A 1123 39.29 3.93 -23.00
N HIS A 1124 38.36 2.97 -22.95
CA HIS A 1124 37.85 2.24 -24.11
C HIS A 1124 36.48 2.75 -24.56
N ASP A 1125 36.14 2.52 -25.82
CA ASP A 1125 34.79 2.75 -26.34
C ASP A 1125 33.87 1.59 -25.89
N LEU A 1126 32.96 1.89 -24.97
CA LEU A 1126 32.06 0.91 -24.35
C LEU A 1126 31.01 0.38 -25.34
N ASP A 1127 30.76 1.08 -26.45
CA ASP A 1127 29.81 0.67 -27.48
C ASP A 1127 30.42 -0.26 -28.55
N ASN A 1128 31.75 -0.38 -28.57
CA ASN A 1128 32.51 -1.10 -29.60
C ASN A 1128 33.70 -1.89 -29.00
N ILE A 1129 33.42 -2.77 -28.07
CA ILE A 1129 34.43 -3.60 -27.40
C ILE A 1129 34.78 -4.82 -28.27
N ARG A 1130 36.05 -4.96 -28.65
CA ARG A 1130 36.57 -6.15 -29.34
C ARG A 1130 37.88 -6.60 -28.70
N LEU A 1131 37.86 -7.68 -27.92
CA LEU A 1131 39.02 -8.09 -27.10
C LEU A 1131 40.23 -8.51 -27.94
N SER A 1132 40.01 -9.09 -29.13
CA SER A 1132 41.07 -9.45 -30.10
C SER A 1132 41.89 -8.25 -30.59
N SER A 1133 41.33 -7.03 -30.51
CA SER A 1133 42.01 -5.79 -30.91
C SER A 1133 42.88 -5.18 -29.80
N LEU A 1134 42.81 -5.72 -28.58
CA LEU A 1134 43.59 -5.23 -27.44
C LEU A 1134 45.03 -5.77 -27.53
N HIS A 1135 46.00 -4.88 -27.70
CA HIS A 1135 47.43 -5.20 -27.77
C HIS A 1135 48.23 -4.34 -26.77
N GLY A 1136 49.12 -4.95 -25.99
CA GLY A 1136 50.02 -4.23 -25.05
C GLY A 1136 49.90 -4.66 -23.57
N GLN A 1137 50.41 -3.83 -22.66
CA GLN A 1137 50.44 -4.07 -21.19
C GLN A 1137 49.09 -3.85 -20.47
N ARG A 1138 48.08 -3.29 -21.15
CA ARG A 1138 46.71 -3.11 -20.63
C ARG A 1138 45.76 -3.95 -21.46
N ARG A 1139 45.69 -5.25 -21.15
CA ARG A 1139 44.72 -6.13 -21.78
C ARG A 1139 43.33 -6.02 -21.13
N ASP A 1140 43.28 -5.66 -19.85
CA ASP A 1140 42.04 -5.59 -19.08
C ASP A 1140 41.25 -4.33 -19.41
N ILE A 1141 39.92 -4.47 -19.54
CA ILE A 1141 39.00 -3.33 -19.71
C ILE A 1141 38.41 -2.99 -18.34
N SER A 1142 38.51 -1.72 -17.94
CA SER A 1142 37.86 -1.20 -16.74
C SER A 1142 36.93 -0.04 -17.10
N ALA A 1143 35.71 -0.06 -16.58
CA ALA A 1143 34.75 1.02 -16.71
C ALA A 1143 34.13 1.37 -15.35
N ILE A 1144 34.09 2.66 -15.03
CA ILE A 1144 33.45 3.18 -13.81
C ILE A 1144 32.25 4.02 -14.21
N TYR A 1145 31.09 3.58 -13.74
CA TYR A 1145 29.83 4.30 -13.85
C TYR A 1145 29.53 5.05 -12.55
N LYS A 1146 28.73 6.11 -12.66
CA LYS A 1146 28.27 6.92 -11.54
C LYS A 1146 26.77 7.10 -11.57
N LEU A 1147 26.13 6.88 -10.43
CA LEU A 1147 24.75 7.29 -10.18
C LEU A 1147 24.73 8.81 -10.00
N VAL A 1148 24.13 9.53 -10.95
CA VAL A 1148 24.08 10.99 -10.97
C VAL A 1148 22.93 11.52 -10.12
N ASN A 1149 21.76 10.90 -10.28
CA ASN A 1149 20.53 11.28 -9.61
C ASN A 1149 19.64 10.06 -9.37
N ILE A 1150 18.77 10.18 -8.38
CA ILE A 1150 17.64 9.31 -8.13
C ILE A 1150 16.37 10.09 -8.54
N LEU A 1151 15.49 9.46 -9.29
CA LEU A 1151 14.24 10.06 -9.73
C LEU A 1151 13.24 10.13 -8.59
N VAL A 1152 12.56 11.26 -8.48
CA VAL A 1152 11.33 11.44 -7.71
C VAL A 1152 10.20 11.48 -8.71
N GLU A 1153 9.41 10.42 -8.76
CA GLU A 1153 8.26 10.31 -9.65
C GLU A 1153 6.94 10.37 -8.88
N GLY A 1154 5.88 10.74 -9.59
CA GLY A 1154 4.56 10.80 -8.98
C GLY A 1154 3.46 11.15 -9.96
N HIS A 1155 2.25 11.19 -9.42
CA HIS A 1155 1.03 11.49 -10.16
C HIS A 1155 0.32 12.67 -9.51
N LEU A 1156 0.06 13.73 -10.28
CA LEU A 1156 -0.66 14.89 -9.79
C LEU A 1156 -2.06 14.98 -10.39
N VAL A 1157 -3.06 14.96 -9.51
CA VAL A 1157 -4.48 14.99 -9.84
C VAL A 1157 -5.12 16.19 -9.17
N ASP A 1158 -5.92 16.95 -9.91
CA ASP A 1158 -6.77 18.01 -9.34
C ASP A 1158 -7.87 17.36 -8.49
N THR A 1159 -8.00 17.73 -7.21
CA THR A 1159 -8.99 17.11 -6.31
C THR A 1159 -10.44 17.40 -6.68
N ASN A 1160 -10.70 18.55 -7.31
CA ASN A 1160 -12.05 18.98 -7.66
C ASN A 1160 -12.51 18.35 -8.97
N ALA A 1161 -11.65 18.39 -10.01
CA ALA A 1161 -11.94 17.80 -11.31
C ALA A 1161 -11.64 16.28 -11.35
N ARG A 1162 -10.79 15.82 -10.43
CA ARG A 1162 -10.24 14.45 -10.37
C ARG A 1162 -9.64 14.00 -11.71
N SER A 1163 -9.04 14.95 -12.44
CA SER A 1163 -8.28 14.73 -13.65
C SER A 1163 -6.81 15.11 -13.47
N PRO A 1164 -5.91 14.54 -14.31
CA PRO A 1164 -4.51 14.96 -14.38
C PRO A 1164 -4.36 16.47 -14.46
N ALA A 1165 -3.52 17.06 -13.60
CA ALA A 1165 -3.21 18.48 -13.60
C ALA A 1165 -2.27 18.86 -14.77
N ARG A 1166 -2.68 18.51 -16.00
CA ARG A 1166 -1.88 18.58 -17.21
C ARG A 1166 -1.37 19.99 -17.45
N GLY A 1167 -0.08 20.12 -17.69
CA GLY A 1167 0.55 21.39 -18.02
C GLY A 1167 0.91 22.24 -16.80
N LEU A 1168 0.60 21.79 -15.58
CA LEU A 1168 1.09 22.44 -14.37
C LEU A 1168 2.61 22.28 -14.29
N GLU A 1169 3.30 23.39 -14.07
CA GLU A 1169 4.74 23.40 -13.84
C GLU A 1169 5.01 23.29 -12.34
N VAL A 1170 5.85 22.33 -11.98
CA VAL A 1170 6.22 22.06 -10.59
C VAL A 1170 7.73 22.11 -10.45
N GLN A 1171 8.18 22.50 -9.26
CA GLN A 1171 9.59 22.63 -8.92
C GLN A 1171 9.91 21.93 -7.59
N LEU A 1172 11.15 21.46 -7.49
CA LEU A 1172 11.74 20.85 -6.31
C LEU A 1172 12.96 21.68 -5.89
N GLY A 1173 13.12 21.94 -4.59
CA GLY A 1173 14.24 22.71 -4.06
C GLY A 1173 14.45 22.56 -2.56
N THR A 1174 15.31 23.39 -1.99
CA THR A 1174 15.64 23.48 -0.55
C THR A 1174 15.43 24.90 -0.05
N SER A 1175 15.66 25.17 1.25
CA SER A 1175 15.69 26.56 1.74
C SER A 1175 16.79 27.39 1.10
N LEU A 1176 17.96 26.79 0.86
CA LEU A 1176 19.11 27.46 0.26
C LEU A 1176 18.92 27.70 -1.24
N GLU A 1177 18.41 26.70 -1.96
CA GLU A 1177 18.16 26.75 -3.40
C GLU A 1177 16.72 26.31 -3.71
N PRO A 1178 15.75 27.25 -3.79
CA PRO A 1178 14.32 26.93 -3.91
C PRO A 1178 13.88 26.25 -5.22
N ALA A 1179 14.71 26.26 -6.26
CA ALA A 1179 14.40 25.70 -7.58
C ALA A 1179 15.61 24.96 -8.16
N THR A 1180 15.88 23.74 -7.66
CA THR A 1180 16.98 22.89 -8.13
C THR A 1180 16.60 22.04 -9.34
N SER A 1181 15.34 21.58 -9.42
CA SER A 1181 14.81 20.82 -10.55
C SER A 1181 13.38 21.27 -10.83
N ASP A 1182 13.00 21.34 -12.10
CA ASP A 1182 11.63 21.61 -12.54
C ASP A 1182 11.15 20.56 -13.55
N THR A 1183 9.82 20.40 -13.63
CA THR A 1183 9.17 19.52 -14.60
C THR A 1183 7.74 19.99 -14.87
N ILE A 1184 7.13 19.43 -15.90
CA ILE A 1184 5.73 19.70 -16.27
C ILE A 1184 4.91 18.43 -16.12
N VAL A 1185 3.71 18.56 -15.55
CA VAL A 1185 2.78 17.45 -15.36
C VAL A 1185 2.23 16.99 -16.70
N MET A 1186 2.42 15.71 -17.01
CA MET A 1186 1.97 15.10 -18.26
C MET A 1186 0.47 14.81 -18.25
N ALA A 1187 -0.12 14.69 -19.45
CA ALA A 1187 -1.54 14.34 -19.59
C ALA A 1187 -1.85 12.91 -19.13
N ASN A 1188 -0.90 11.99 -19.32
CA ASN A 1188 -1.07 10.58 -18.98
C ASN A 1188 -0.95 10.41 -17.46
N LEU A 1189 -2.07 10.09 -16.80
CA LEU A 1189 -2.17 9.83 -15.36
C LEU A 1189 -1.60 10.94 -14.46
N GLY A 1190 -1.39 12.17 -14.98
CA GLY A 1190 -0.75 13.24 -14.23
C GLY A 1190 0.71 12.96 -13.91
N TYR A 1191 1.39 12.13 -14.70
CA TYR A 1191 2.76 11.71 -14.41
C TYR A 1191 3.73 12.90 -14.41
N LEU A 1192 4.63 12.91 -13.43
CA LEU A 1192 5.74 13.84 -13.31
C LEU A 1192 6.98 13.10 -12.82
N GLN A 1193 8.16 13.59 -13.24
CA GLN A 1193 9.45 13.08 -12.80
C GLN A 1193 10.40 14.26 -12.55
N LEU A 1194 11.09 14.22 -11.42
CA LEU A 1194 12.04 15.22 -10.97
C LEU A 1194 13.36 14.53 -10.62
N LYS A 1195 14.48 15.21 -10.84
CA LYS A 1195 15.80 14.67 -10.52
C LYS A 1195 16.21 15.16 -9.14
N ALA A 1196 16.52 14.23 -8.25
CA ALA A 1196 16.98 14.55 -6.90
C ALA A 1196 18.17 13.67 -6.50
N ASN A 1197 18.68 13.91 -5.29
CA ASN A 1197 19.59 13.04 -4.56
C ASN A 1197 19.03 12.90 -3.13
N PRO A 1198 19.54 11.98 -2.30
CA PRO A 1198 19.02 11.79 -0.94
C PRO A 1198 19.03 13.11 -0.15
N GLY A 1199 17.87 13.50 0.39
CA GLY A 1199 17.69 14.82 1.00
C GLY A 1199 16.24 15.13 1.34
N VAL A 1200 16.05 16.20 2.10
CA VAL A 1200 14.74 16.78 2.36
C VAL A 1200 14.50 17.89 1.35
N TRP A 1201 13.41 17.78 0.61
CA TRP A 1201 13.08 18.65 -0.51
C TRP A 1201 11.73 19.32 -0.29
N ARG A 1202 11.62 20.58 -0.71
CA ARG A 1202 10.37 21.33 -0.80
C ARG A 1202 9.83 21.19 -2.22
N PHE A 1203 8.66 20.60 -2.34
CA PHE A 1203 7.90 20.51 -3.60
C PHE A 1203 6.90 21.66 -3.66
N GLY A 1204 6.85 22.36 -4.79
CA GLY A 1204 5.96 23.50 -4.97
C GLY A 1204 5.56 23.74 -6.42
N ILE A 1205 4.49 24.49 -6.61
CA ILE A 1205 4.09 24.97 -7.93
C ILE A 1205 5.05 26.09 -8.33
N ARG A 1206 5.53 26.06 -9.57
CA ARG A 1206 6.39 27.12 -10.09
C ARG A 1206 5.61 28.43 -10.18
N PRO A 1207 6.15 29.58 -9.73
CA PRO A 1207 5.48 30.86 -9.90
C PRO A 1207 5.29 31.21 -11.38
N GLY A 1208 4.05 31.43 -11.83
CA GLY A 1208 3.73 31.78 -13.21
C GLY A 1208 2.25 31.67 -13.53
#